data_AF-A0A8J4EFG9-F1
#
_entry.id   AF-A0A8J4EFG9-F1
#
_cell.length_a   1.000
_cell.length_b   1.000
_cell.length_c   1.000
_cell.angle_alpha   90.00
_cell.angle_beta   90.00
_cell.angle_gamma   90.00
#
_symmetry.space_group_name_H-M   'P 1'
#
loop_
_entity.id
_entity.type
_entity.pdbx_description
1 polymer ?
#
loop_
_entity_poly.entity_id
_entity_poly.type
_entity_poly.pdbx_seq_one_letter_code
_entity_poly.pdbx_strand_id
1 'polypeptide(L)'
;MTAEYRVRRGQLAALLLLVPFLSAVLAAPARAADPLISQGRPATASSAESTAMGAGAAVDGNAATRWSSAFSDPQWIQVDLGATATVTQVVLQWEAAYARSFQVQTSPNGSTWTTVHSTTTGTGGTQTLAVTGSGRYVRVNGTARATAYGYSLWEFQVFGTFGSSTSCGTTNAALNRPATASSAESAATGAAAAVDGNTGTRWSSAFSDPQWIQVDLGSSQSVCRVTVQWEAAYATAFQIQVSANGTSWTTVHSTTTGTGGTQAITVTGTGRYVRVNGTARATAYGYSLWEFAVNVTGSGPTDPVEPTDPFNPNFGPNVNVFDPSTPTSTIQNRLNTLFTQQETNQFGPQRYAVLFKPGTYTADVNLGFFTQVAGLGMSPDDVNLNGHVRAEAFWMGGNATQNFWRSAENLSVTLPAGVQVERWAVSQAAPYRRMHLRGAGNQIQLWNGGDGWSSGGFMADTKIDGLVVSGSQQQWYSRNSEFGGWTGSVWNMVFQGVAGAPPPHFPNPSHTVIANTPTVREKPFLYVTGSGEYRVFVPALRANSSGTTWFGKTPAGSSISLSDFFIVRQGTTAAQINAALAANKNLLVTPGTHHISDTIRVARPDTVVLGLGLATFVPDNGIVAMTVADVAGVKVAGIMFDAGPVNSPVLMEVGPAGSGANNAANPISLHDVFFRIGGPGVAKATTTLVVNSDHVIGDHMWLWRADHGDGVGWTVNTADTGLIVNGDNVTMYGLFVEHYQKYQTIWNGNGGRTYFYQNEMPYDPPNQGAWMNGSTRGYAAYKVADSVTTHEAYGLGSYCVFFGDPSVVGERAFEVPNRPGVRFTNMVIVSLGGVGTINRVINDVGGPANATTQIQYWNSYP
;
A
#
# COMPACT_ATOMS: atom_id res chain seq x y z
N MET A 1 28.78 58.56 26.48
CA MET A 1 30.21 58.76 26.89
C MET A 1 30.72 57.95 28.13
N THR A 2 30.88 57.41 29.33
CA THR A 2 32.13 56.73 29.78
C THR A 2 32.15 56.68 31.32
N ALA A 3 32.77 55.72 32.01
CA ALA A 3 33.32 54.41 31.64
C ALA A 3 33.74 53.68 32.96
N GLU A 4 34.45 52.55 32.84
CA GLU A 4 35.28 51.99 33.92
C GLU A 4 34.50 51.61 35.21
N TYR A 5 35.10 51.52 36.40
CA TYR A 5 36.15 50.58 36.84
C TYR A 5 37.20 50.03 35.83
N ARG A 6 38.35 50.71 35.69
CA ARG A 6 39.67 50.14 35.36
C ARG A 6 40.82 50.81 36.16
N VAL A 7 40.55 51.84 36.99
CA VAL A 7 41.46 52.49 37.96
C VAL A 7 41.58 51.73 39.31
N ARG A 8 42.53 50.83 39.57
CA ARG A 8 43.44 50.09 38.68
C ARG A 8 42.93 48.72 38.14
N ARG A 9 41.70 48.19 38.33
CA ARG A 9 40.48 48.61 39.07
C ARG A 9 40.58 48.27 40.55
N GLY A 10 40.08 49.13 41.45
CA GLY A 10 39.88 48.70 42.85
C GLY A 10 39.54 49.80 43.85
N GLN A 11 38.26 50.14 44.00
CA GLN A 11 37.69 50.65 45.25
C GLN A 11 36.28 50.08 45.49
N LEU A 12 35.96 49.86 46.77
CA LEU A 12 34.70 49.29 47.23
C LEU A 12 33.62 50.36 47.30
N ALA A 13 32.39 49.99 46.92
CA ALA A 13 31.17 50.58 47.47
C ALA A 13 30.08 49.51 47.43
N ALA A 14 29.36 49.32 48.53
CA ALA A 14 28.27 48.36 48.63
C ALA A 14 26.99 49.07 49.07
N LEU A 15 25.86 48.77 48.42
CA LEU A 15 24.54 48.99 48.99
C LEU A 15 23.51 48.06 48.32
N LEU A 16 22.54 47.59 49.12
CA LEU A 16 21.35 46.86 48.65
C LEU A 16 20.34 47.86 48.06
N LEU A 17 19.45 47.38 47.19
CA LEU A 17 18.04 47.83 47.16
C LEU A 17 17.15 46.84 46.36
N LEU A 18 15.83 46.94 46.56
CA LEU A 18 14.83 45.97 46.11
C LEU A 18 14.07 46.39 44.82
N VAL A 19 13.39 45.38 44.26
CA VAL A 19 12.53 45.38 43.06
C VAL A 19 11.44 46.45 43.06
N PRO A 20 11.13 47.02 41.88
CA PRO A 20 9.75 47.23 41.45
C PRO A 20 9.42 46.47 40.14
N PHE A 21 8.12 46.26 39.90
CA PHE A 21 7.60 45.62 38.67
C PHE A 21 7.97 46.39 37.40
N LEU A 22 8.28 45.68 36.32
CA LEU A 22 8.42 46.25 34.97
C LEU A 22 7.43 45.57 34.02
N SER A 23 6.45 46.34 33.52
CA SER A 23 5.55 45.88 32.46
C SER A 23 6.27 45.90 31.12
N ALA A 24 6.61 44.72 30.60
CA ALA A 24 7.25 44.58 29.29
C ALA A 24 6.24 44.88 28.16
N VAL A 25 6.38 46.03 27.51
CA VAL A 25 5.67 46.32 26.25
C VAL A 25 6.29 45.45 25.16
N LEU A 26 5.61 44.36 24.79
CA LEU A 26 5.99 43.53 23.65
C LEU A 26 5.77 44.33 22.36
N ALA A 27 6.85 44.80 21.76
CA ALA A 27 6.83 45.34 20.41
C ALA A 27 6.47 44.21 19.43
N ALA A 28 5.36 44.36 18.71
CA ALA A 28 4.99 43.42 17.66
C ALA A 28 6.02 43.45 16.52
N PRO A 29 6.39 42.30 15.92
CA PRO A 29 7.30 42.28 14.79
C PRO A 29 6.66 42.98 13.59
N ALA A 30 7.42 43.86 12.94
CA ALA A 30 6.96 44.53 11.72
C ALA A 30 6.80 43.50 10.59
N ARG A 31 5.55 43.21 10.21
CA ARG A 31 5.27 42.50 8.96
C ARG A 31 5.70 43.38 7.78
N ALA A 32 6.37 42.78 6.80
CA ALA A 32 6.42 43.36 5.47
C ALA A 32 4.99 43.50 4.91
N ALA A 33 4.76 44.50 4.06
CA ALA A 33 3.48 44.61 3.36
C ALA A 33 3.27 43.39 2.46
N ASP A 34 2.05 42.85 2.43
CA ASP A 34 1.69 41.75 1.52
C ASP A 34 1.84 42.24 0.05
N PRO A 35 2.30 41.39 -0.89
CA PRO A 35 2.71 41.85 -2.22
C PRO A 35 1.55 42.33 -3.09
N LEU A 36 1.86 43.21 -4.06
CA LEU A 36 0.95 43.64 -5.12
C LEU A 36 0.73 42.49 -6.11
N ILE A 37 -0.54 42.06 -6.29
CA ILE A 37 -0.90 40.87 -7.07
C ILE A 37 -1.81 41.15 -8.28
N SER A 38 -2.36 42.36 -8.42
CA SER A 38 -3.14 42.79 -9.61
C SER A 38 -2.32 43.33 -10.77
N GLN A 39 -1.06 43.74 -10.57
CA GLN A 39 -0.29 44.42 -11.62
C GLN A 39 -0.04 43.51 -12.83
N GLY A 40 -0.25 44.03 -14.04
CA GLY A 40 -0.13 43.31 -15.31
C GLY A 40 -1.18 42.22 -15.55
N ARG A 41 -2.20 42.10 -14.69
CA ARG A 41 -3.23 41.05 -14.80
C ARG A 41 -4.32 41.39 -15.82
N PRO A 42 -5.00 40.39 -16.41
CA PRO A 42 -6.18 40.63 -17.22
C PRO A 42 -7.28 41.33 -16.42
N ALA A 43 -7.76 42.46 -16.93
CA ALA A 43 -8.83 43.24 -16.33
C ALA A 43 -9.98 43.47 -17.33
N THR A 44 -11.21 43.51 -16.83
CA THR A 44 -12.42 43.80 -17.61
C THR A 44 -13.31 44.79 -16.86
N ALA A 45 -14.19 45.48 -17.59
CA ALA A 45 -15.11 46.46 -17.02
C ALA A 45 -16.48 46.39 -17.71
N SER A 46 -17.50 46.97 -17.08
CA SER A 46 -18.84 47.11 -17.66
C SER A 46 -18.89 48.02 -18.89
N SER A 47 -17.96 48.97 -19.00
CA SER A 47 -17.79 49.85 -20.16
C SER A 47 -16.40 50.50 -20.17
N ALA A 48 -16.07 51.17 -21.27
CA ALA A 48 -14.95 52.09 -21.38
C ALA A 48 -15.36 53.34 -22.18
N GLU A 49 -14.85 54.51 -21.80
CA GLU A 49 -15.06 55.80 -22.48
C GLU A 49 -14.44 55.80 -23.90
N SER A 50 -13.32 55.09 -24.05
CA SER A 50 -12.67 54.81 -25.33
C SER A 50 -11.85 53.52 -25.25
N THR A 51 -11.40 52.99 -26.40
CA THR A 51 -10.50 51.82 -26.44
C THR A 51 -9.17 52.06 -25.72
N ALA A 52 -8.67 53.31 -25.69
CA ALA A 52 -7.47 53.71 -24.97
C ALA A 52 -7.66 53.81 -23.44
N MET A 53 -8.90 53.81 -22.96
CA MET A 53 -9.25 53.90 -21.54
C MET A 53 -9.92 52.61 -21.03
N GLY A 54 -9.50 51.47 -21.60
CA GLY A 54 -9.96 50.14 -21.21
C GLY A 54 -9.45 49.69 -19.83
N ALA A 55 -10.06 48.65 -19.26
CA ALA A 55 -9.81 48.20 -17.89
C ALA A 55 -8.33 47.86 -17.56
N GLY A 56 -7.56 47.40 -18.55
CA GLY A 56 -6.12 47.13 -18.37
C GLY A 56 -5.28 48.35 -18.01
N ALA A 57 -5.74 49.55 -18.43
CA ALA A 57 -5.09 50.84 -18.16
C ALA A 57 -5.26 51.35 -16.72
N ALA A 58 -5.77 50.51 -15.81
CA ALA A 58 -5.83 50.76 -14.37
C ALA A 58 -5.14 49.65 -13.56
N VAL A 59 -4.35 48.78 -14.19
CA VAL A 59 -3.57 47.71 -13.53
C VAL A 59 -2.19 47.52 -14.18
N ASP A 60 -1.74 48.46 -15.01
CA ASP A 60 -0.47 48.36 -15.74
C ASP A 60 0.74 48.85 -14.91
N GLY A 61 0.50 49.59 -13.82
CA GLY A 61 1.51 50.21 -12.97
C GLY A 61 1.92 51.62 -13.40
N ASN A 62 1.22 52.22 -14.36
CA ASN A 62 1.55 53.53 -14.94
C ASN A 62 0.48 54.57 -14.57
N ALA A 63 0.76 55.41 -13.58
CA ALA A 63 -0.14 56.47 -13.12
C ALA A 63 -0.40 57.61 -14.14
N ALA A 64 -0.03 57.44 -15.41
CA ALA A 64 -0.39 58.30 -16.54
C ALA A 64 -1.40 57.65 -17.51
N THR A 65 -1.76 56.37 -17.32
CA THR A 65 -2.87 55.67 -17.99
C THR A 65 -4.04 55.47 -17.02
N ARG A 66 -5.29 55.43 -17.54
CA ARG A 66 -6.50 55.28 -16.71
C ARG A 66 -7.57 54.43 -17.39
N TRP A 67 -8.30 53.64 -16.61
CA TRP A 67 -9.64 53.21 -17.00
C TRP A 67 -10.62 54.38 -16.82
N SER A 68 -11.63 54.48 -17.70
CA SER A 68 -12.73 55.44 -17.56
C SER A 68 -14.04 54.82 -18.06
N SER A 69 -15.12 54.89 -17.29
CA SER A 69 -16.42 54.29 -17.63
C SER A 69 -17.33 55.20 -18.45
N ALA A 70 -18.38 54.63 -19.04
CA ALA A 70 -19.56 55.37 -19.46
C ALA A 70 -20.22 56.13 -18.27
N PHE A 71 -20.91 57.23 -18.56
CA PHE A 71 -21.36 58.21 -17.55
C PHE A 71 -22.74 57.84 -16.96
N SER A 72 -22.86 56.62 -16.44
CA SER A 72 -24.07 56.08 -15.82
C SER A 72 -23.75 55.27 -14.56
N ASP A 73 -24.79 54.83 -13.84
CA ASP A 73 -24.68 54.07 -12.60
C ASP A 73 -25.56 52.80 -12.68
N PRO A 74 -25.11 51.63 -12.17
CA PRO A 74 -23.76 51.33 -11.68
C PRO A 74 -22.75 51.07 -12.83
N GLN A 75 -21.46 51.12 -12.52
CA GLN A 75 -20.37 50.64 -13.39
C GLN A 75 -19.32 49.92 -12.56
N TRP A 76 -18.59 48.97 -13.15
CA TRP A 76 -17.58 48.18 -12.45
C TRP A 76 -16.33 47.94 -13.29
N ILE A 77 -15.22 47.71 -12.58
CA ILE A 77 -13.95 47.18 -13.10
C ILE A 77 -13.51 46.01 -12.23
N GLN A 78 -13.04 44.94 -12.84
CA GLN A 78 -12.51 43.76 -12.16
C GLN A 78 -11.17 43.31 -12.73
N VAL A 79 -10.39 42.61 -11.90
CA VAL A 79 -9.11 42.00 -12.27
C VAL A 79 -9.14 40.49 -11.99
N ASP A 80 -8.59 39.69 -12.89
CA ASP A 80 -8.37 38.25 -12.73
C ASP A 80 -6.94 38.00 -12.22
N LEU A 81 -6.80 37.62 -10.95
CA LEU A 81 -5.52 37.31 -10.31
C LEU A 81 -4.91 35.98 -10.79
N GLY A 82 -5.58 35.25 -11.70
CA GLY A 82 -5.17 33.96 -12.28
C GLY A 82 -5.39 32.77 -11.36
N ALA A 83 -5.27 32.96 -10.04
CA ALA A 83 -5.53 31.97 -9.01
C ALA A 83 -6.19 32.62 -7.78
N THR A 84 -6.78 31.81 -6.90
CA THR A 84 -7.37 32.30 -5.65
C THR A 84 -6.30 32.84 -4.71
N ALA A 85 -6.43 34.12 -4.34
CA ALA A 85 -5.57 34.78 -3.36
C ALA A 85 -6.37 35.17 -2.11
N THR A 86 -5.68 35.22 -0.96
CA THR A 86 -6.16 35.95 0.22
C THR A 86 -5.85 37.43 -0.01
N VAL A 87 -6.88 38.27 -0.01
CA VAL A 87 -6.78 39.71 -0.26
C VAL A 87 -6.84 40.45 1.07
N THR A 88 -5.84 41.29 1.34
CA THR A 88 -5.66 41.99 2.62
C THR A 88 -5.74 43.52 2.48
N GLN A 89 -5.43 44.06 1.30
CA GLN A 89 -5.55 45.49 1.02
C GLN A 89 -5.92 45.74 -0.45
N VAL A 90 -6.69 46.78 -0.71
CA VAL A 90 -6.92 47.35 -2.04
C VAL A 90 -6.61 48.84 -2.00
N VAL A 91 -5.82 49.34 -2.95
CA VAL A 91 -5.57 50.78 -3.14
C VAL A 91 -6.21 51.20 -4.45
N LEU A 92 -7.07 52.22 -4.37
CA LEU A 92 -7.75 52.83 -5.52
C LEU A 92 -7.18 54.22 -5.73
N GLN A 93 -6.58 54.48 -6.91
CA GLN A 93 -6.07 55.79 -7.28
C GLN A 93 -7.03 56.44 -8.26
N TRP A 94 -8.01 57.19 -7.74
CA TRP A 94 -9.05 57.81 -8.56
C TRP A 94 -8.55 59.04 -9.33
N GLU A 95 -9.15 59.26 -10.49
CA GLU A 95 -9.17 60.55 -11.19
C GLU A 95 -10.14 61.53 -10.47
N ALA A 96 -10.28 62.78 -10.91
CA ALA A 96 -11.33 63.68 -10.45
C ALA A 96 -12.76 63.10 -10.67
N ALA A 97 -12.96 62.23 -11.65
CA ALA A 97 -14.16 61.43 -11.86
C ALA A 97 -14.17 60.15 -11.00
N TYR A 98 -14.60 60.26 -9.73
CA TYR A 98 -14.53 59.16 -8.74
C TYR A 98 -15.88 58.65 -8.23
N ALA A 99 -15.86 57.49 -7.56
CA ALA A 99 -17.03 56.91 -6.89
C ALA A 99 -17.32 57.55 -5.53
N ARG A 100 -18.50 58.17 -5.37
CA ARG A 100 -19.01 58.56 -4.05
C ARG A 100 -19.55 57.34 -3.29
N SER A 101 -20.23 56.42 -3.98
CA SER A 101 -20.63 55.13 -3.42
C SER A 101 -20.05 53.98 -4.24
N PHE A 102 -19.42 53.00 -3.58
CA PHE A 102 -18.90 51.80 -4.22
C PHE A 102 -18.76 50.63 -3.25
N GLN A 103 -18.58 49.44 -3.83
CA GLN A 103 -18.24 48.20 -3.15
C GLN A 103 -16.93 47.62 -3.71
N VAL A 104 -16.08 47.07 -2.86
CA VAL A 104 -15.00 46.15 -3.27
C VAL A 104 -15.48 44.74 -2.99
N GLN A 105 -15.33 43.85 -3.97
CA GLN A 105 -15.90 42.50 -3.94
C GLN A 105 -14.87 41.47 -4.41
N THR A 106 -14.87 40.28 -3.82
CA THR A 106 -14.09 39.13 -4.31
C THR A 106 -15.01 38.06 -4.89
N SER A 107 -14.47 37.22 -5.79
CA SER A 107 -15.19 36.09 -6.37
C SER A 107 -14.24 34.93 -6.72
N PRO A 108 -14.65 33.66 -6.53
CA PRO A 108 -13.90 32.51 -7.03
C PRO A 108 -14.09 32.29 -8.55
N ASN A 109 -15.17 32.80 -9.15
CA ASN A 109 -15.64 32.42 -10.49
C ASN A 109 -16.02 33.59 -11.42
N GLY A 110 -15.91 34.83 -10.97
CA GLY A 110 -16.22 36.05 -11.74
C GLY A 110 -17.72 36.36 -11.88
N SER A 111 -18.62 35.47 -11.42
CA SER A 111 -20.07 35.63 -11.52
C SER A 111 -20.76 35.76 -10.16
N THR A 112 -20.25 35.08 -9.13
CA THR A 112 -20.79 35.06 -7.77
C THR A 112 -19.90 35.91 -6.88
N TRP A 113 -20.42 37.01 -6.31
CA TRP A 113 -19.61 38.06 -5.69
C TRP A 113 -19.89 38.23 -4.20
N THR A 114 -18.83 38.25 -3.39
CA THR A 114 -18.87 38.56 -1.96
C THR A 114 -18.33 39.95 -1.73
N THR A 115 -19.08 40.83 -1.06
CA THR A 115 -18.63 42.20 -0.75
C THR A 115 -17.68 42.18 0.45
N VAL A 116 -16.46 42.69 0.28
CA VAL A 116 -15.40 42.76 1.30
C VAL A 116 -15.15 44.20 1.79
N HIS A 117 -15.67 45.21 1.09
CA HIS A 117 -15.73 46.60 1.54
C HIS A 117 -16.93 47.31 0.88
N SER A 118 -17.53 48.29 1.56
CA SER A 118 -18.57 49.15 1.00
C SER A 118 -18.54 50.54 1.62
N THR A 119 -18.70 51.59 0.81
CA THR A 119 -18.82 52.97 1.27
C THR A 119 -19.86 53.75 0.47
N THR A 120 -20.47 54.75 1.09
CA THR A 120 -21.36 55.76 0.47
C THR A 120 -20.80 57.18 0.58
N THR A 121 -19.59 57.31 1.11
CA THR A 121 -18.87 58.57 1.35
C THR A 121 -17.42 58.46 0.88
N GLY A 122 -17.22 57.88 -0.31
CA GLY A 122 -15.94 57.89 -1.01
C GLY A 122 -15.47 59.33 -1.27
N THR A 123 -14.15 59.53 -1.21
CA THR A 123 -13.50 60.86 -1.18
C THR A 123 -12.76 61.21 -2.47
N GLY A 124 -12.59 60.24 -3.38
CA GLY A 124 -11.65 60.35 -4.49
C GLY A 124 -10.20 60.32 -4.05
N GLY A 125 -9.29 60.67 -4.96
CA GLY A 125 -7.84 60.59 -4.76
C GLY A 125 -7.35 59.16 -4.53
N THR A 126 -6.24 59.00 -3.80
CA THR A 126 -5.73 57.70 -3.39
C THR A 126 -6.43 57.21 -2.12
N GLN A 127 -7.21 56.12 -2.24
CA GLN A 127 -7.89 55.47 -1.13
C GLN A 127 -7.26 54.10 -0.85
N THR A 128 -6.59 53.96 0.30
CA THR A 128 -6.09 52.67 0.80
C THR A 128 -7.14 52.02 1.69
N LEU A 129 -7.59 50.84 1.30
CA LEU A 129 -8.67 50.09 1.94
C LEU A 129 -8.11 48.78 2.48
N ALA A 130 -8.04 48.64 3.80
CA ALA A 130 -7.87 47.33 4.44
C ALA A 130 -9.13 46.50 4.17
N VAL A 131 -8.94 45.27 3.70
CA VAL A 131 -10.04 44.34 3.38
C VAL A 131 -9.70 42.94 3.92
N THR A 132 -10.68 42.06 3.99
CA THR A 132 -10.42 40.65 4.31
C THR A 132 -11.35 39.78 3.50
N GLY A 133 -10.78 38.96 2.63
CA GLY A 133 -11.53 38.04 1.80
C GLY A 133 -10.62 37.15 0.96
N SER A 134 -11.23 36.26 0.20
CA SER A 134 -10.53 35.36 -0.72
C SER A 134 -11.27 35.30 -2.06
N GLY A 135 -10.52 35.13 -3.14
CA GLY A 135 -11.07 35.02 -4.49
C GLY A 135 -9.97 35.02 -5.56
N ARG A 136 -10.34 34.57 -6.77
CA ARG A 136 -9.52 34.72 -7.98
C ARG A 136 -9.76 36.06 -8.66
N TYR A 137 -10.99 36.57 -8.57
CA TYR A 137 -11.38 37.86 -9.14
C TYR A 137 -11.62 38.88 -8.04
N VAL A 138 -11.21 40.12 -8.27
CA VAL A 138 -11.50 41.26 -7.37
C VAL A 138 -12.10 42.39 -8.21
N ARG A 139 -13.19 43.00 -7.73
CA ARG A 139 -13.99 44.00 -8.45
C ARG A 139 -14.27 45.22 -7.61
N VAL A 140 -14.14 46.40 -8.21
CA VAL A 140 -14.74 47.65 -7.72
C VAL A 140 -16.07 47.83 -8.45
N ASN A 141 -17.16 47.90 -7.72
CA ASN A 141 -18.51 48.14 -8.23
C ASN A 141 -18.99 49.51 -7.74
N GLY A 142 -18.92 50.52 -8.61
CA GLY A 142 -19.40 51.87 -8.36
C GLY A 142 -20.92 51.95 -8.48
N THR A 143 -21.57 52.53 -7.47
CA THR A 143 -23.04 52.61 -7.35
C THR A 143 -23.58 54.04 -7.27
N ALA A 144 -22.74 55.03 -7.01
CA ALA A 144 -23.04 56.44 -7.28
C ALA A 144 -21.76 57.25 -7.54
N ARG A 145 -21.73 57.99 -8.66
CA ARG A 145 -20.62 58.90 -9.04
C ARG A 145 -20.60 60.15 -8.17
N ALA A 146 -19.42 60.74 -8.01
CA ALA A 146 -19.23 62.01 -7.29
C ALA A 146 -19.36 63.25 -8.18
N THR A 147 -19.27 63.08 -9.50
CA THR A 147 -19.34 64.15 -10.51
C THR A 147 -20.34 63.76 -11.62
N ALA A 148 -20.52 64.61 -12.63
CA ALA A 148 -21.36 64.30 -13.80
C ALA A 148 -20.72 63.28 -14.77
N TYR A 149 -19.40 63.11 -14.70
CA TYR A 149 -18.61 62.18 -15.53
C TYR A 149 -18.74 60.73 -15.03
N GLY A 150 -18.04 59.80 -15.67
CA GLY A 150 -18.01 58.38 -15.31
C GLY A 150 -17.22 58.08 -14.02
N TYR A 151 -16.83 56.82 -13.87
CA TYR A 151 -15.86 56.36 -12.88
C TYR A 151 -14.49 56.21 -13.56
N SER A 152 -13.42 56.70 -12.94
CA SER A 152 -12.08 56.56 -13.50
C SER A 152 -10.99 56.35 -12.45
N LEU A 153 -10.12 55.37 -12.72
CA LEU A 153 -9.00 54.96 -11.90
C LEU A 153 -7.73 55.01 -12.74
N TRP A 154 -6.70 55.68 -12.24
CA TRP A 154 -5.33 55.54 -12.71
C TRP A 154 -4.76 54.17 -12.31
N GLU A 155 -5.10 53.68 -11.12
CA GLU A 155 -4.60 52.39 -10.61
C GLU A 155 -5.61 51.71 -9.67
N PHE A 156 -5.70 50.37 -9.78
CA PHE A 156 -6.51 49.45 -9.00
C PHE A 156 -5.60 48.33 -8.45
N GLN A 157 -4.97 48.63 -7.33
CA GLN A 157 -3.90 47.82 -6.77
C GLN A 157 -4.44 46.88 -5.71
N VAL A 158 -4.41 45.58 -5.98
CA VAL A 158 -4.83 44.52 -5.06
C VAL A 158 -3.60 43.92 -4.41
N PHE A 159 -3.53 43.96 -3.09
CA PHE A 159 -2.44 43.41 -2.29
C PHE A 159 -2.92 42.20 -1.48
N GLY A 160 -2.05 41.22 -1.34
CA GLY A 160 -2.36 39.98 -0.63
C GLY A 160 -1.43 38.84 -1.01
N THR A 161 -1.78 37.63 -0.60
CA THR A 161 -0.98 36.43 -0.84
C THR A 161 -1.81 35.35 -1.53
N PHE A 162 -1.31 34.83 -2.66
CA PHE A 162 -1.72 33.51 -3.11
C PHE A 162 -1.47 32.48 -2.00
N GLY A 163 -2.43 31.58 -1.76
CA GLY A 163 -2.21 30.48 -0.81
C GLY A 163 -0.98 29.67 -1.23
N SER A 164 -0.16 29.26 -0.25
CA SER A 164 1.16 28.62 -0.41
C SER A 164 1.30 27.91 -1.76
N SER A 165 2.10 28.48 -2.66
CA SER A 165 2.18 28.04 -4.06
C SER A 165 2.74 26.63 -4.16
N THR A 166 1.83 25.65 -4.18
CA THR A 166 2.12 24.26 -4.53
C THR A 166 2.69 24.26 -5.95
N SER A 167 4.01 24.06 -6.04
CA SER A 167 4.72 24.01 -7.32
C SER A 167 4.08 22.96 -8.23
N CYS A 168 4.13 23.20 -9.54
CA CYS A 168 3.70 22.21 -10.51
C CYS A 168 4.56 20.95 -10.36
N GLY A 169 3.93 19.81 -10.08
CA GLY A 169 4.63 18.56 -9.80
C GLY A 169 5.47 18.09 -10.99
N THR A 170 6.55 17.38 -10.71
CA THR A 170 7.39 16.75 -11.75
C THR A 170 6.78 15.43 -12.25
N THR A 171 6.08 14.70 -11.38
CA THR A 171 5.43 13.42 -11.68
C THR A 171 4.36 13.54 -12.76
N ASN A 172 4.41 12.65 -13.76
CA ASN A 172 3.36 12.51 -14.77
C ASN A 172 2.14 11.79 -14.17
N ALA A 173 1.05 12.53 -13.95
CA ALA A 173 -0.22 12.02 -13.43
C ALA A 173 -1.03 11.21 -14.45
N ALA A 174 -0.69 11.32 -15.75
CA ALA A 174 -1.29 10.53 -16.83
C ALA A 174 -0.61 9.16 -17.04
N LEU A 175 0.59 8.95 -16.47
CA LEU A 175 1.37 7.73 -16.68
C LEU A 175 0.59 6.47 -16.30
N ASN A 176 0.47 5.54 -17.25
CA ASN A 176 -0.30 4.29 -17.17
C ASN A 176 -1.78 4.45 -16.76
N ARG A 177 -2.38 5.63 -16.97
CA ARG A 177 -3.80 5.86 -16.76
C ARG A 177 -4.66 5.38 -17.94
N PRO A 178 -5.95 5.09 -17.74
CA PRO A 178 -6.87 4.79 -18.84
C PRO A 178 -6.95 5.96 -19.83
N ALA A 179 -6.60 5.70 -21.08
CA ALA A 179 -6.66 6.68 -22.18
C ALA A 179 -7.59 6.19 -23.30
N THR A 180 -8.27 7.14 -23.94
CA THR A 180 -9.17 6.90 -25.08
C THR A 180 -8.96 7.97 -26.14
N ALA A 181 -9.33 7.69 -27.39
CA ALA A 181 -9.19 8.61 -28.51
C ALA A 181 -10.38 8.51 -29.46
N SER A 182 -10.55 9.52 -30.32
CA SER A 182 -11.57 9.53 -31.38
C SER A 182 -11.34 8.47 -32.46
N SER A 183 -10.09 8.03 -32.65
CA SER A 183 -9.71 6.95 -33.56
C SER A 183 -8.30 6.42 -33.24
N ALA A 184 -7.92 5.34 -33.90
CA ALA A 184 -6.53 4.87 -34.00
C ALA A 184 -6.22 4.48 -35.46
N GLU A 185 -5.00 4.71 -35.93
CA GLU A 185 -4.51 4.30 -37.26
C GLU A 185 -4.46 2.77 -37.38
N SER A 186 -4.12 2.09 -36.29
CA SER A 186 -4.12 0.63 -36.16
C SER A 186 -4.27 0.19 -34.71
N ALA A 187 -4.48 -1.11 -34.47
CA ALA A 187 -4.51 -1.68 -33.12
C ALA A 187 -3.19 -1.50 -32.34
N ALA A 188 -2.06 -1.30 -33.04
CA ALA A 188 -0.75 -1.05 -32.44
C ALA A 188 -0.50 0.44 -32.07
N THR A 189 -1.41 1.34 -32.43
CA THR A 189 -1.28 2.80 -32.21
C THR A 189 -2.46 3.39 -31.43
N GLY A 190 -3.00 2.60 -30.49
CA GLY A 190 -4.09 3.00 -29.60
C GLY A 190 -3.68 4.02 -28.53
N ALA A 191 -4.66 4.69 -27.90
CA ALA A 191 -4.45 5.81 -26.99
C ALA A 191 -3.53 5.53 -25.78
N ALA A 192 -3.47 4.29 -25.29
CA ALA A 192 -2.58 3.91 -24.20
C ALA A 192 -1.08 4.07 -24.56
N ALA A 193 -0.74 3.92 -25.84
CA ALA A 193 0.62 4.03 -26.39
C ALA A 193 1.14 5.48 -26.49
N ALA A 194 0.48 6.43 -25.83
CA ALA A 194 0.96 7.81 -25.65
C ALA A 194 0.86 8.25 -24.17
N VAL A 195 0.67 7.32 -23.22
CA VAL A 195 0.69 7.59 -21.78
C VAL A 195 1.43 6.48 -21.01
N ASP A 196 2.19 5.65 -21.70
CA ASP A 196 2.94 4.51 -21.13
C ASP A 196 4.35 4.91 -20.63
N GLY A 197 4.81 6.13 -20.95
CA GLY A 197 6.15 6.62 -20.63
C GLY A 197 7.25 6.11 -21.57
N ASN A 198 6.91 5.43 -22.67
CA ASN A 198 7.85 4.85 -23.62
C ASN A 198 7.85 5.65 -24.94
N THR A 199 8.88 6.46 -25.16
CA THR A 199 9.01 7.28 -26.38
C THR A 199 9.30 6.47 -27.67
N GLY A 200 9.22 5.14 -27.63
CA GLY A 200 9.22 4.25 -28.79
C GLY A 200 7.83 3.74 -29.21
N THR A 201 6.79 4.00 -28.42
CA THR A 201 5.38 3.71 -28.74
C THR A 201 4.62 5.02 -29.02
N ARG A 202 3.57 4.98 -29.87
CA ARG A 202 2.80 6.18 -30.26
C ARG A 202 1.31 5.90 -30.36
N TRP A 203 0.48 6.87 -29.97
CA TRP A 203 -0.87 7.01 -30.51
C TRP A 203 -0.81 7.65 -31.89
N SER A 204 -1.71 7.25 -32.80
CA SER A 204 -1.88 7.87 -34.13
C SER A 204 -3.34 7.89 -34.53
N SER A 205 -3.87 9.00 -35.04
CA SER A 205 -5.27 9.13 -35.44
C SER A 205 -5.55 8.71 -36.90
N ALA A 206 -6.83 8.54 -37.23
CA ALA A 206 -7.30 8.60 -38.60
C ALA A 206 -7.00 9.97 -39.25
N PHE A 207 -6.94 10.01 -40.58
CA PHE A 207 -6.40 11.13 -41.36
C PHE A 207 -7.44 12.24 -41.65
N SER A 208 -8.16 12.69 -40.62
CA SER A 208 -9.20 13.72 -40.69
C SER A 208 -9.11 14.72 -39.54
N ASP A 209 -9.92 15.79 -39.59
CA ASP A 209 -9.98 16.85 -38.59
C ASP A 209 -11.44 17.09 -38.15
N PRO A 210 -11.71 17.34 -36.85
CA PRO A 210 -10.80 17.23 -35.71
C PRO A 210 -10.58 15.77 -35.25
N GLN A 211 -9.53 15.53 -34.47
CA GLN A 211 -9.29 14.28 -33.75
C GLN A 211 -8.77 14.59 -32.33
N TRP A 212 -8.98 13.67 -31.39
CA TRP A 212 -8.57 13.88 -30.00
C TRP A 212 -8.06 12.61 -29.33
N ILE A 213 -7.22 12.80 -28.31
CA ILE A 213 -6.83 11.82 -27.30
C ILE A 213 -7.09 12.41 -25.92
N GLN A 214 -7.64 11.60 -25.01
CA GLN A 214 -7.89 11.99 -23.62
C GLN A 214 -7.39 10.92 -22.64
N VAL A 215 -7.06 11.35 -21.42
CA VAL A 215 -6.66 10.50 -20.30
C VAL A 215 -7.57 10.75 -19.09
N ASP A 216 -7.91 9.68 -18.38
CA ASP A 216 -8.65 9.71 -17.11
C ASP A 216 -7.68 9.66 -15.92
N LEU A 217 -7.52 10.79 -15.22
CA LEU A 217 -6.66 10.90 -14.03
C LEU A 217 -7.25 10.19 -12.79
N GLY A 218 -8.40 9.51 -12.92
CA GLY A 218 -9.14 8.82 -11.85
C GLY A 218 -10.00 9.77 -11.00
N SER A 219 -9.48 10.95 -10.70
CA SER A 219 -10.13 11.98 -9.87
C SER A 219 -9.89 13.38 -10.42
N SER A 220 -10.65 14.36 -9.93
CA SER A 220 -10.56 15.74 -10.42
C SER A 220 -9.33 16.45 -9.86
N GLN A 221 -8.31 16.65 -10.69
CA GLN A 221 -7.01 17.20 -10.32
C GLN A 221 -6.83 18.65 -10.81
N SER A 222 -6.02 19.44 -10.09
CA SER A 222 -5.61 20.79 -10.50
C SER A 222 -4.40 20.74 -11.43
N VAL A 223 -4.66 20.76 -12.74
CA VAL A 223 -3.67 20.64 -13.80
C VAL A 223 -2.92 21.95 -14.00
N CYS A 224 -1.58 21.87 -13.97
CA CYS A 224 -0.67 23.02 -14.10
C CYS A 224 0.23 22.97 -15.33
N ARG A 225 0.50 21.78 -15.87
CA ARG A 225 1.27 21.61 -17.11
C ARG A 225 0.79 20.38 -17.85
N VAL A 226 0.78 20.46 -19.18
CA VAL A 226 0.58 19.35 -20.09
C VAL A 226 1.75 19.35 -21.06
N THR A 227 2.44 18.21 -21.18
CA THR A 227 3.53 18.05 -22.15
C THR A 227 3.06 17.11 -23.24
N VAL A 228 3.04 17.59 -24.47
CA VAL A 228 2.77 16.77 -25.67
C VAL A 228 4.07 16.56 -26.42
N GLN A 229 4.42 15.30 -26.69
CA GLN A 229 5.57 14.93 -27.51
C GLN A 229 5.07 14.40 -28.86
N TRP A 230 5.02 15.29 -29.84
CA TRP A 230 4.54 14.96 -31.18
C TRP A 230 5.53 14.09 -31.96
N GLU A 231 4.96 13.27 -32.83
CA GLU A 231 5.65 12.67 -33.98
C GLU A 231 5.79 13.73 -35.11
N ALA A 232 6.40 13.41 -36.25
CA ALA A 232 6.42 14.29 -37.42
C ALA A 232 5.00 14.69 -37.91
N ALA A 233 3.99 13.85 -37.68
CA ALA A 233 2.59 14.17 -37.93
C ALA A 233 1.92 14.90 -36.73
N TYR A 234 2.22 16.20 -36.60
CA TYR A 234 1.77 17.05 -35.48
C TYR A 234 0.59 17.97 -35.81
N ALA A 235 0.03 18.62 -34.78
CA ALA A 235 -1.02 19.64 -34.92
C ALA A 235 -0.45 21.06 -35.10
N THR A 236 -0.86 21.77 -36.16
CA THR A 236 -0.69 23.23 -36.26
C THR A 236 -1.72 23.96 -35.41
N ALA A 237 -2.96 23.46 -35.34
CA ALA A 237 -3.97 23.97 -34.43
C ALA A 237 -4.50 22.87 -33.50
N PHE A 238 -4.48 23.13 -32.19
CA PHE A 238 -5.02 22.23 -31.18
C PHE A 238 -5.43 22.97 -29.90
N GLN A 239 -6.22 22.27 -29.09
CA GLN A 239 -6.66 22.70 -27.76
C GLN A 239 -6.25 21.68 -26.70
N ILE A 240 -5.89 22.16 -25.52
CA ILE A 240 -5.86 21.34 -24.30
C ILE A 240 -7.12 21.68 -23.50
N GLN A 241 -7.85 20.66 -23.09
CA GLN A 241 -9.14 20.79 -22.44
C GLN A 241 -9.20 19.92 -21.18
N VAL A 242 -9.94 20.38 -20.17
CA VAL A 242 -10.23 19.62 -18.95
C VAL A 242 -11.73 19.36 -18.81
N SER A 243 -12.09 18.26 -18.15
CA SER A 243 -13.48 17.90 -17.87
C SER A 243 -13.60 17.14 -16.55
N ALA A 244 -14.70 17.33 -15.83
CA ALA A 244 -15.04 16.53 -14.65
C ALA A 244 -15.71 15.19 -15.01
N ASN A 245 -16.28 15.06 -16.21
CA ASN A 245 -17.19 13.96 -16.59
C ASN A 245 -16.91 13.34 -17.97
N GLY A 246 -15.85 13.76 -18.67
CA GLY A 246 -15.44 13.24 -19.98
C GLY A 246 -16.30 13.71 -21.16
N THR A 247 -17.39 14.46 -20.92
CA THR A 247 -18.36 14.88 -21.95
C THR A 247 -18.51 16.39 -22.05
N SER A 248 -18.43 17.11 -20.92
CA SER A 248 -18.50 18.57 -20.84
C SER A 248 -17.09 19.14 -20.68
N TRP A 249 -16.59 19.90 -21.66
CA TRP A 249 -15.18 20.27 -21.76
C TRP A 249 -14.93 21.77 -21.61
N THR A 250 -13.91 22.13 -20.83
CA THR A 250 -13.40 23.51 -20.69
C THR A 250 -12.01 23.60 -21.32
N THR A 251 -11.83 24.47 -22.31
CA THR A 251 -10.52 24.72 -22.93
C THR A 251 -9.62 25.53 -21.99
N VAL A 252 -8.44 25.00 -21.67
CA VAL A 252 -7.43 25.63 -20.79
C VAL A 252 -6.20 26.13 -21.54
N HIS A 253 -6.01 25.69 -22.78
CA HIS A 253 -5.06 26.26 -23.74
C HIS A 253 -5.57 26.03 -25.17
N SER A 254 -5.25 26.95 -26.09
CA SER A 254 -5.53 26.83 -27.51
C SER A 254 -4.40 27.48 -28.30
N THR A 255 -4.00 26.87 -29.42
CA THR A 255 -3.03 27.44 -30.36
C THR A 255 -3.46 27.16 -31.81
N THR A 256 -3.01 28.02 -32.73
CA THR A 256 -3.12 27.84 -34.19
C THR A 256 -1.74 27.90 -34.88
N THR A 257 -0.67 27.89 -34.09
CA THR A 257 0.73 27.95 -34.54
C THR A 257 1.59 26.93 -33.78
N GLY A 258 1.07 25.71 -33.60
CA GLY A 258 1.80 24.57 -33.06
C GLY A 258 3.01 24.21 -33.94
N THR A 259 4.09 23.77 -33.30
CA THR A 259 5.43 23.61 -33.92
C THR A 259 5.88 22.16 -34.07
N GLY A 260 5.09 21.21 -33.54
CA GLY A 260 5.53 19.83 -33.35
C GLY A 260 6.60 19.70 -32.27
N GLY A 261 7.26 18.53 -32.24
CA GLY A 261 8.24 18.17 -31.22
C GLY A 261 7.66 18.05 -29.81
N THR A 262 8.50 18.22 -28.79
CA THR A 262 8.07 18.23 -27.38
C THR A 262 7.65 19.63 -26.96
N GLN A 263 6.38 19.84 -26.67
CA GLN A 263 5.81 21.10 -26.21
C GLN A 263 5.31 20.96 -24.76
N ALA A 264 6.05 21.56 -23.81
CA ALA A 264 5.67 21.60 -22.39
C ALA A 264 4.85 22.86 -22.11
N ILE A 265 3.53 22.71 -22.04
CA ILE A 265 2.56 23.81 -22.02
C ILE A 265 2.04 24.02 -20.60
N THR A 266 2.35 25.16 -20.00
CA THR A 266 1.75 25.58 -18.73
C THR A 266 0.27 25.89 -18.94
N VAL A 267 -0.59 25.34 -18.07
CA VAL A 267 -2.04 25.50 -18.11
C VAL A 267 -2.57 25.82 -16.70
N THR A 268 -3.85 26.19 -16.59
CA THR A 268 -4.51 26.31 -15.27
C THR A 268 -5.96 25.91 -15.40
N GLY A 269 -6.31 24.76 -14.85
CA GLY A 269 -7.68 24.26 -14.82
C GLY A 269 -7.81 23.02 -13.95
N THR A 270 -9.05 22.67 -13.57
CA THR A 270 -9.32 21.51 -12.71
C THR A 270 -10.26 20.55 -13.43
N GLY A 271 -9.92 19.26 -13.42
CA GLY A 271 -10.75 18.22 -14.05
C GLY A 271 -10.17 16.82 -13.86
N ARG A 272 -11.02 15.81 -14.06
CA ARG A 272 -10.66 14.38 -14.02
C ARG A 272 -10.10 13.89 -15.35
N TYR A 273 -10.65 14.40 -16.44
CA TYR A 273 -10.21 14.07 -17.79
C TYR A 273 -9.44 15.23 -18.37
N VAL A 274 -8.32 14.93 -19.03
CA VAL A 274 -7.54 15.91 -19.79
C VAL A 274 -7.46 15.44 -21.23
N ARG A 275 -7.69 16.33 -22.19
CA ARG A 275 -7.79 16.01 -23.62
C ARG A 275 -6.96 16.96 -24.47
N VAL A 276 -6.21 16.39 -25.40
CA VAL A 276 -5.63 17.10 -26.55
C VAL A 276 -6.59 16.93 -27.72
N ASN A 277 -7.12 18.04 -28.23
CA ASN A 277 -8.07 18.08 -29.33
C ASN A 277 -7.45 18.83 -30.51
N GLY A 278 -6.95 18.08 -31.50
CA GLY A 278 -6.38 18.60 -32.73
C GLY A 278 -7.46 19.08 -33.69
N THR A 279 -7.30 20.30 -34.21
CA THR A 279 -8.27 20.97 -35.09
C THR A 279 -7.69 21.39 -36.45
N ALA A 280 -6.36 21.42 -36.60
CA ALA A 280 -5.69 21.41 -37.90
C ALA A 280 -4.35 20.68 -37.81
N ARG A 281 -4.07 19.81 -38.79
CA ARG A 281 -2.81 19.08 -38.94
C ARG A 281 -1.72 19.92 -39.59
N ALA A 282 -0.47 19.53 -39.37
CA ALA A 282 0.71 20.04 -40.08
C ALA A 282 1.00 19.28 -41.38
N THR A 283 0.50 18.05 -41.53
CA THR A 283 0.80 17.15 -42.65
C THR A 283 -0.47 16.45 -43.15
N ALA A 284 -0.35 15.64 -44.19
CA ALA A 284 -1.47 14.82 -44.69
C ALA A 284 -1.83 13.63 -43.77
N TYR A 285 -0.94 13.24 -42.86
CA TYR A 285 -1.12 12.08 -41.96
C TYR A 285 -1.98 12.43 -40.74
N GLY A 286 -2.35 11.43 -39.93
CA GLY A 286 -3.12 11.64 -38.70
C GLY A 286 -2.28 12.30 -37.59
N TYR A 287 -2.93 12.86 -36.58
CA TYR A 287 -2.26 13.36 -35.39
C TYR A 287 -1.57 12.23 -34.65
N SER A 288 -0.29 12.39 -34.30
CA SER A 288 0.48 11.34 -33.62
C SER A 288 1.34 11.88 -32.48
N LEU A 289 1.30 11.16 -31.35
CA LEU A 289 1.97 11.52 -30.10
C LEU A 289 2.74 10.31 -29.57
N TRP A 290 4.02 10.50 -29.23
CA TRP A 290 4.84 9.53 -28.49
C TRP A 290 4.52 9.56 -26.99
N GLU A 291 4.14 10.72 -26.43
CA GLU A 291 3.77 10.86 -25.01
C GLU A 291 2.86 12.09 -24.81
N PHE A 292 1.91 11.97 -23.87
CA PHE A 292 0.95 12.98 -23.44
C PHE A 292 0.94 13.02 -21.90
N ALA A 293 1.96 13.68 -21.34
CA ALA A 293 2.13 13.79 -19.91
C ALA A 293 1.30 14.94 -19.31
N VAL A 294 0.79 14.74 -18.10
CA VAL A 294 0.00 15.70 -17.33
C VAL A 294 0.63 15.91 -15.96
N ASN A 295 0.80 17.15 -15.52
CA ASN A 295 1.30 17.49 -14.18
C ASN A 295 0.27 18.32 -13.40
N VAL A 296 0.26 18.13 -12.08
CA VAL A 296 -0.74 18.70 -11.15
C VAL A 296 -0.05 19.48 -10.02
N THR A 297 -0.75 20.40 -9.36
CA THR A 297 -0.16 21.20 -8.27
C THR A 297 -0.16 20.48 -6.93
N GLY A 298 1.03 20.28 -6.36
CA GLY A 298 1.23 19.70 -5.02
C GLY A 298 1.21 18.17 -4.97
N SER A 299 1.53 17.61 -3.80
CA SER A 299 1.08 16.26 -3.46
C SER A 299 -0.45 16.28 -3.47
N GLY A 300 -1.05 15.47 -4.34
CA GLY A 300 -2.43 15.67 -4.76
C GLY A 300 -3.43 15.77 -3.60
N PRO A 301 -4.43 16.66 -3.68
CA PRO A 301 -5.56 16.62 -2.76
C PRO A 301 -6.12 15.20 -2.74
N THR A 302 -6.39 14.65 -1.55
CA THR A 302 -6.89 13.28 -1.41
C THR A 302 -8.13 13.09 -2.28
N ASP A 303 -8.06 12.12 -3.20
CA ASP A 303 -9.20 11.70 -4.01
C ASP A 303 -10.44 11.55 -3.12
N PRO A 304 -11.61 12.09 -3.52
CA PRO A 304 -12.85 11.79 -2.83
C PRO A 304 -13.03 10.28 -2.86
N VAL A 305 -13.03 9.65 -1.67
CA VAL A 305 -13.04 8.20 -1.52
C VAL A 305 -14.20 7.62 -2.32
N GLU A 306 -13.87 6.83 -3.34
CA GLU A 306 -14.85 6.18 -4.21
C GLU A 306 -15.75 5.28 -3.36
N PRO A 307 -17.07 5.55 -3.29
CA PRO A 307 -17.99 4.70 -2.55
C PRO A 307 -17.95 3.29 -3.14
N THR A 308 -17.77 2.30 -2.28
CA THR A 308 -17.64 0.91 -2.72
C THR A 308 -19.01 0.34 -3.07
N ASP A 309 -19.30 0.27 -4.38
CA ASP A 309 -20.42 -0.52 -4.92
C ASP A 309 -20.15 -2.01 -4.65
N PRO A 310 -20.98 -2.72 -3.89
CA PRO A 310 -20.80 -4.14 -3.63
C PRO A 310 -21.24 -5.04 -4.79
N PHE A 311 -21.86 -4.51 -5.86
CA PHE A 311 -22.23 -5.29 -7.06
C PHE A 311 -21.20 -5.13 -8.19
N ASN A 312 -20.69 -3.91 -8.40
CA ASN A 312 -19.65 -3.61 -9.40
C ASN A 312 -18.39 -2.99 -8.77
N PRO A 313 -17.74 -3.65 -7.79
CA PRO A 313 -16.58 -3.11 -7.10
C PRO A 313 -15.40 -2.89 -8.05
N ASN A 314 -14.95 -1.64 -8.14
CA ASN A 314 -13.68 -1.29 -8.75
C ASN A 314 -12.53 -1.84 -7.90
N PHE A 315 -11.95 -2.98 -8.27
CA PHE A 315 -10.78 -3.54 -7.60
C PHE A 315 -9.43 -3.04 -8.16
N GLY A 316 -9.44 -2.12 -9.13
CA GLY A 316 -8.24 -1.73 -9.88
C GLY A 316 -7.74 -2.81 -10.87
N PRO A 317 -6.70 -2.49 -11.68
CA PRO A 317 -6.31 -3.30 -12.84
C PRO A 317 -5.62 -4.63 -12.50
N ASN A 318 -5.21 -4.84 -11.25
CA ASN A 318 -4.45 -6.01 -10.81
C ASN A 318 -5.32 -7.18 -10.34
N VAL A 319 -6.64 -6.99 -10.26
CA VAL A 319 -7.62 -8.04 -9.98
C VAL A 319 -8.32 -8.46 -11.26
N ASN A 320 -8.18 -9.73 -11.62
CA ASN A 320 -8.73 -10.31 -12.84
C ASN A 320 -9.93 -11.17 -12.44
N VAL A 321 -11.16 -10.70 -12.68
CA VAL A 321 -12.37 -11.46 -12.33
C VAL A 321 -12.93 -12.14 -13.58
N PHE A 322 -13.12 -13.46 -13.51
CA PHE A 322 -13.72 -14.27 -14.57
C PHE A 322 -15.06 -14.87 -14.12
N ASP A 323 -16.02 -14.94 -15.02
CA ASP A 323 -17.29 -15.64 -14.82
C ASP A 323 -17.52 -16.71 -15.91
N PRO A 324 -18.48 -17.63 -15.75
CA PRO A 324 -18.63 -18.75 -16.69
C PRO A 324 -18.99 -18.38 -18.13
N SER A 325 -19.27 -17.09 -18.43
CA SER A 325 -19.43 -16.59 -19.80
C SER A 325 -18.12 -16.11 -20.43
N THR A 326 -17.06 -15.96 -19.63
CA THR A 326 -15.74 -15.53 -20.10
C THR A 326 -15.09 -16.65 -20.94
N PRO A 327 -14.67 -16.39 -22.19
CA PRO A 327 -14.11 -17.44 -23.05
C PRO A 327 -12.85 -18.09 -22.46
N THR A 328 -12.77 -19.42 -22.53
CA THR A 328 -11.61 -20.22 -22.09
C THR A 328 -10.28 -19.69 -22.63
N SER A 329 -10.23 -19.27 -23.89
CA SER A 329 -9.03 -18.67 -24.51
C SER A 329 -8.65 -17.34 -23.88
N THR A 330 -9.60 -16.49 -23.50
CA THR A 330 -9.36 -15.23 -22.78
C THR A 330 -8.80 -15.49 -21.38
N ILE A 331 -9.37 -16.46 -20.66
CA ILE A 331 -8.90 -16.89 -19.34
C ILE A 331 -7.46 -17.41 -19.46
N GLN A 332 -7.21 -18.40 -20.33
CA GLN A 332 -5.89 -19.03 -20.43
C GLN A 332 -4.82 -18.08 -20.96
N ASN A 333 -5.13 -17.21 -21.94
CA ASN A 333 -4.17 -16.21 -22.41
C ASN A 333 -3.76 -15.24 -21.29
N ARG A 334 -4.69 -14.84 -20.42
CA ARG A 334 -4.38 -13.98 -19.27
C ARG A 334 -3.60 -14.72 -18.19
N LEU A 335 -3.95 -15.97 -17.88
CA LEU A 335 -3.17 -16.84 -16.98
C LEU A 335 -1.72 -16.99 -17.47
N ASN A 336 -1.54 -17.34 -18.76
CA ASN A 336 -0.22 -17.47 -19.37
C ASN A 336 0.58 -16.15 -19.31
N THR A 337 -0.07 -15.01 -19.60
CA THR A 337 0.57 -13.68 -19.52
C THR A 337 1.06 -13.38 -18.11
N LEU A 338 0.22 -13.63 -17.08
CA LEU A 338 0.59 -13.43 -15.68
C LEU A 338 1.69 -14.40 -15.24
N PHE A 339 1.63 -15.67 -15.66
CA PHE A 339 2.68 -16.65 -15.36
C PHE A 339 4.02 -16.25 -15.98
N THR A 340 4.09 -15.97 -17.29
CA THR A 340 5.33 -15.54 -17.95
C THR A 340 5.89 -14.25 -17.38
N GLN A 341 5.03 -13.34 -16.89
CA GLN A 341 5.48 -12.13 -16.21
C GLN A 341 6.01 -12.40 -14.79
N GLN A 342 5.44 -13.37 -14.07
CA GLN A 342 5.68 -13.57 -12.64
C GLN A 342 6.52 -14.80 -12.28
N GLU A 343 6.82 -15.71 -13.19
CA GLU A 343 7.54 -16.96 -12.93
C GLU A 343 8.90 -16.71 -12.25
N THR A 344 9.67 -15.76 -12.77
CA THR A 344 11.00 -15.35 -12.25
C THR A 344 10.97 -14.07 -11.42
N ASN A 345 9.80 -13.44 -11.24
CA ASN A 345 9.68 -12.09 -10.67
C ASN A 345 9.69 -12.07 -9.12
N GLN A 346 10.74 -12.61 -8.53
CA GLN A 346 10.87 -12.82 -7.08
C GLN A 346 10.82 -11.51 -6.26
N PHE A 347 11.38 -10.41 -6.78
CA PHE A 347 11.52 -9.16 -6.02
C PHE A 347 10.77 -7.95 -6.62
N GLY A 348 10.12 -8.08 -7.78
CA GLY A 348 9.41 -6.97 -8.41
C GLY A 348 8.19 -6.46 -7.62
N PRO A 349 7.72 -5.24 -7.90
CA PRO A 349 6.58 -4.62 -7.23
C PRO A 349 5.21 -5.11 -7.71
N GLN A 350 5.15 -5.93 -8.76
CA GLN A 350 3.89 -6.41 -9.32
C GLN A 350 3.24 -7.46 -8.40
N ARG A 351 1.91 -7.40 -8.33
CA ARG A 351 1.02 -8.20 -7.47
C ARG A 351 -0.24 -8.49 -8.26
N TYR A 352 -0.78 -9.71 -8.21
CA TYR A 352 -1.98 -10.07 -8.97
C TYR A 352 -2.94 -11.00 -8.21
N ALA A 353 -4.23 -10.78 -8.40
CA ALA A 353 -5.27 -11.73 -8.03
C ALA A 353 -6.04 -12.18 -9.28
N VAL A 354 -6.36 -13.47 -9.33
CA VAL A 354 -7.22 -14.09 -10.34
C VAL A 354 -8.40 -14.72 -9.62
N LEU A 355 -9.60 -14.20 -9.85
CA LEU A 355 -10.80 -14.52 -9.09
C LEU A 355 -11.85 -15.14 -10.01
N PHE A 356 -12.34 -16.32 -9.68
CA PHE A 356 -13.35 -17.05 -10.44
C PHE A 356 -14.70 -17.00 -9.72
N LYS A 357 -15.76 -16.49 -10.38
CA LYS A 357 -17.14 -16.56 -9.87
C LYS A 357 -17.64 -18.01 -9.78
N PRO A 358 -18.72 -18.31 -9.02
CA PRO A 358 -19.35 -19.62 -9.02
C PRO A 358 -19.64 -20.16 -10.42
N GLY A 359 -19.27 -21.42 -10.67
CA GLY A 359 -19.41 -22.11 -11.95
C GLY A 359 -18.31 -23.13 -12.23
N THR A 360 -18.17 -23.52 -13.50
CA THR A 360 -17.14 -24.47 -13.96
C THR A 360 -16.42 -23.91 -15.18
N TYR A 361 -15.09 -24.09 -15.19
CA TYR A 361 -14.18 -23.54 -16.18
C TYR A 361 -13.23 -24.63 -16.69
N THR A 362 -12.58 -24.39 -17.82
CA THR A 362 -11.38 -25.13 -18.23
C THR A 362 -10.19 -24.18 -18.12
N ALA A 363 -9.20 -24.50 -17.28
CA ALA A 363 -8.05 -23.61 -17.03
C ALA A 363 -6.85 -24.36 -16.43
N ASP A 364 -5.65 -24.05 -16.92
CA ASP A 364 -4.37 -24.42 -16.32
C ASP A 364 -3.79 -23.17 -15.62
N VAL A 365 -3.95 -23.10 -14.31
CA VAL A 365 -3.46 -22.00 -13.46
C VAL A 365 -2.09 -22.39 -12.90
N ASN A 366 -1.04 -22.13 -13.67
CA ASN A 366 0.33 -22.16 -13.14
C ASN A 366 0.65 -20.82 -12.46
N LEU A 367 1.18 -20.84 -11.24
CA LEU A 367 1.40 -19.64 -10.41
C LEU A 367 2.88 -19.31 -10.24
N GLY A 368 3.26 -18.15 -10.77
CA GLY A 368 4.51 -17.46 -10.44
C GLY A 368 4.43 -16.71 -9.11
N PHE A 369 5.41 -15.84 -8.86
CA PHE A 369 5.45 -14.99 -7.68
C PHE A 369 4.28 -14.01 -7.59
N PHE A 370 3.95 -13.61 -6.36
CA PHE A 370 2.93 -12.62 -6.01
C PHE A 370 1.57 -12.76 -6.69
N THR A 371 1.17 -14.02 -6.95
CA THR A 371 -0.09 -14.32 -7.62
C THR A 371 -0.99 -15.13 -6.70
N GLN A 372 -2.20 -14.63 -6.46
CA GLN A 372 -3.30 -15.39 -5.85
C GLN A 372 -4.24 -15.88 -6.94
N VAL A 373 -4.65 -17.15 -6.85
CA VAL A 373 -5.92 -17.60 -7.45
C VAL A 373 -6.93 -17.86 -6.34
N ALA A 374 -8.18 -17.44 -6.53
CA ALA A 374 -9.26 -17.78 -5.61
C ALA A 374 -10.61 -18.00 -6.30
N GLY A 375 -11.42 -18.89 -5.74
CA GLY A 375 -12.84 -19.00 -6.05
C GLY A 375 -13.69 -18.08 -5.17
N LEU A 376 -14.69 -17.44 -5.77
CA LEU A 376 -15.65 -16.55 -5.12
C LEU A 376 -16.94 -17.28 -4.70
N GLY A 377 -16.85 -18.59 -4.45
CA GLY A 377 -17.94 -19.40 -3.88
C GLY A 377 -18.09 -19.25 -2.37
N MET A 378 -19.19 -19.75 -1.80
CA MET A 378 -19.26 -20.01 -0.37
C MET A 378 -18.55 -21.33 -0.03
N SER A 379 -18.69 -22.33 -0.91
CA SER A 379 -17.97 -23.59 -0.91
C SER A 379 -16.89 -23.60 -2.01
N PRO A 380 -15.74 -24.26 -1.80
CA PRO A 380 -14.78 -24.54 -2.88
C PRO A 380 -15.41 -25.27 -4.06
N ASP A 381 -16.36 -26.16 -3.81
CA ASP A 381 -17.05 -26.91 -4.86
C ASP A 381 -17.99 -26.07 -5.73
N ASP A 382 -18.29 -24.82 -5.34
CA ASP A 382 -19.04 -23.85 -6.16
C ASP A 382 -18.22 -23.35 -7.36
N VAL A 383 -16.88 -23.49 -7.32
CA VAL A 383 -15.95 -23.00 -8.33
C VAL A 383 -15.01 -24.14 -8.76
N ASN A 384 -15.31 -24.78 -9.88
CA ASN A 384 -14.52 -25.92 -10.36
C ASN A 384 -13.68 -25.58 -11.59
N LEU A 385 -12.37 -25.85 -11.51
CA LEU A 385 -11.44 -25.78 -12.63
C LEU A 385 -11.16 -27.19 -13.17
N ASN A 386 -11.59 -27.43 -14.41
CA ASN A 386 -11.19 -28.60 -15.20
C ASN A 386 -9.80 -28.32 -15.79
N GLY A 387 -8.76 -28.86 -15.17
CA GLY A 387 -7.38 -28.47 -15.42
C GLY A 387 -6.55 -28.50 -14.15
N HIS A 388 -5.84 -27.42 -13.84
CA HIS A 388 -4.83 -27.36 -12.78
C HIS A 388 -4.88 -26.08 -11.95
N VAL A 389 -4.49 -26.18 -10.68
CA VAL A 389 -3.94 -25.06 -9.88
C VAL A 389 -2.62 -25.50 -9.28
N ARG A 390 -1.53 -25.00 -9.88
CA ARG A 390 -0.19 -25.52 -9.64
C ARG A 390 0.88 -24.45 -9.44
N ALA A 391 1.97 -24.88 -8.83
CA ALA A 391 3.23 -24.16 -8.77
C ALA A 391 4.35 -25.12 -9.19
N GLU A 392 5.11 -24.71 -10.19
CA GLU A 392 6.27 -25.42 -10.75
C GLU A 392 7.56 -24.65 -10.41
N ALA A 393 8.71 -25.33 -10.45
CA ALA A 393 10.03 -24.79 -10.12
C ALA A 393 11.03 -24.82 -11.30
N PHE A 394 10.53 -24.95 -12.54
CA PHE A 394 11.37 -25.07 -13.74
C PHE A 394 12.31 -23.87 -13.93
N TRP A 395 11.87 -22.66 -13.56
CA TRP A 395 12.68 -21.44 -13.60
C TRP A 395 14.00 -21.51 -12.82
N MET A 396 14.06 -22.35 -11.77
CA MET A 396 15.24 -22.60 -10.95
C MET A 396 15.74 -24.05 -11.11
N GLY A 397 15.54 -24.66 -12.29
CA GLY A 397 16.02 -26.00 -12.61
C GLY A 397 15.34 -27.13 -11.83
N GLY A 398 14.16 -26.89 -11.27
CA GLY A 398 13.44 -27.81 -10.39
C GLY A 398 13.67 -27.58 -8.89
N ASN A 399 14.52 -26.63 -8.50
CA ASN A 399 14.66 -26.24 -7.10
C ASN A 399 13.51 -25.32 -6.66
N ALA A 400 12.67 -25.79 -5.74
CA ALA A 400 11.55 -25.04 -5.21
C ALA A 400 11.88 -24.23 -3.94
N THR A 401 13.13 -24.20 -3.43
CA THR A 401 13.48 -23.45 -2.19
C THR A 401 13.24 -21.95 -2.27
N GLN A 402 13.01 -21.39 -3.47
CA GLN A 402 12.64 -19.98 -3.66
C GLN A 402 11.20 -19.78 -4.15
N ASN A 403 10.37 -20.82 -4.25
CA ASN A 403 8.97 -20.69 -4.69
C ASN A 403 8.03 -20.12 -3.61
N PHE A 404 8.21 -18.83 -3.33
CA PHE A 404 7.50 -18.06 -2.31
C PHE A 404 6.24 -17.33 -2.82
N TRP A 405 5.56 -16.67 -1.89
CA TRP A 405 4.62 -15.55 -2.10
C TRP A 405 3.54 -15.79 -3.17
N ARG A 406 2.84 -16.92 -3.12
CA ARG A 406 1.73 -17.25 -4.05
C ARG A 406 0.63 -18.01 -3.31
N SER A 407 -0.62 -17.96 -3.76
CA SER A 407 -1.71 -18.58 -2.99
C SER A 407 -2.82 -19.17 -3.86
N ALA A 408 -3.43 -20.23 -3.35
CA ALA A 408 -4.62 -20.86 -3.92
C ALA A 408 -5.70 -20.96 -2.83
N GLU A 409 -6.90 -20.46 -3.12
CA GLU A 409 -7.97 -20.36 -2.13
C GLU A 409 -9.37 -20.71 -2.67
N ASN A 410 -10.15 -21.47 -1.89
CA ASN A 410 -11.61 -21.56 -2.00
C ASN A 410 -12.14 -22.00 -3.40
N LEU A 411 -11.52 -23.01 -4.01
CA LEU A 411 -11.96 -23.61 -5.28
C LEU A 411 -11.68 -25.12 -5.35
N SER A 412 -12.34 -25.83 -6.27
CA SER A 412 -12.07 -27.23 -6.58
C SER A 412 -11.32 -27.41 -7.90
N VAL A 413 -10.48 -28.44 -7.97
CA VAL A 413 -9.76 -28.85 -9.18
C VAL A 413 -10.20 -30.25 -9.59
N THR A 414 -10.51 -30.41 -10.88
CA THR A 414 -10.75 -31.69 -11.54
C THR A 414 -9.69 -31.84 -12.63
N LEU A 415 -8.74 -32.77 -12.44
CA LEU A 415 -7.60 -32.94 -13.36
C LEU A 415 -8.06 -33.38 -14.77
N PRO A 416 -7.28 -33.06 -15.83
CA PRO A 416 -7.56 -33.52 -17.19
C PRO A 416 -7.65 -35.05 -17.30
N ALA A 417 -8.45 -35.54 -18.25
CA ALA A 417 -8.60 -36.99 -18.46
C ALA A 417 -7.25 -37.65 -18.78
N GLY A 418 -6.87 -38.66 -17.99
CA GLY A 418 -5.57 -39.34 -18.08
C GLY A 418 -4.45 -38.72 -17.24
N VAL A 419 -4.69 -37.57 -16.59
CA VAL A 419 -3.75 -36.93 -15.66
C VAL A 419 -4.20 -37.22 -14.22
N GLN A 420 -3.28 -37.74 -13.40
CA GLN A 420 -3.54 -38.07 -11.99
C GLN A 420 -2.67 -37.26 -11.01
N VAL A 421 -1.90 -36.29 -11.50
CA VAL A 421 -0.93 -35.53 -10.70
C VAL A 421 -1.26 -34.05 -10.74
N GLU A 422 -1.54 -33.47 -9.58
CA GLU A 422 -1.43 -32.03 -9.33
C GLU A 422 -0.07 -31.70 -8.69
N ARG A 423 0.42 -30.46 -8.83
CA ARG A 423 1.69 -30.05 -8.20
C ARG A 423 1.62 -28.72 -7.47
N TRP A 424 2.03 -28.73 -6.20
CA TRP A 424 2.23 -27.53 -5.39
C TRP A 424 3.68 -27.47 -4.89
N ALA A 425 4.64 -27.33 -5.83
CA ALA A 425 6.07 -27.31 -5.54
C ALA A 425 6.48 -25.92 -5.01
N VAL A 426 6.28 -25.70 -3.71
CA VAL A 426 6.43 -24.38 -3.06
C VAL A 426 7.37 -24.44 -1.86
N SER A 427 7.74 -23.26 -1.37
CA SER A 427 8.36 -23.10 -0.04
C SER A 427 7.53 -22.19 0.87
N GLN A 428 8.14 -21.33 1.68
CA GLN A 428 7.46 -20.48 2.66
C GLN A 428 6.48 -19.47 2.03
N ALA A 429 5.49 -19.00 2.81
CA ALA A 429 4.44 -18.05 2.39
C ALA A 429 3.66 -18.44 1.12
N ALA A 430 3.38 -19.74 0.97
CA ALA A 430 2.64 -20.30 -0.18
C ALA A 430 1.37 -21.08 0.23
N PRO A 431 0.34 -20.42 0.81
CA PRO A 431 -0.81 -21.11 1.40
C PRO A 431 -1.74 -21.74 0.36
N TYR A 432 -2.23 -22.94 0.70
CA TYR A 432 -3.19 -23.72 -0.10
C TYR A 432 -4.43 -24.02 0.78
N ARG A 433 -5.40 -23.09 0.78
CA ARG A 433 -6.51 -23.03 1.76
C ARG A 433 -7.86 -23.29 1.11
N ARG A 434 -8.78 -24.00 1.79
CA ARG A 434 -10.13 -24.25 1.23
C ARG A 434 -10.07 -24.82 -0.19
N MET A 435 -9.11 -25.68 -0.48
CA MET A 435 -8.97 -26.29 -1.80
C MET A 435 -9.65 -27.65 -1.83
N HIS A 436 -10.14 -28.07 -3.01
CA HIS A 436 -10.63 -29.42 -3.21
C HIS A 436 -10.00 -30.09 -4.45
N LEU A 437 -8.96 -30.90 -4.27
CA LEU A 437 -8.50 -31.78 -5.35
C LEU A 437 -9.39 -33.02 -5.40
N ARG A 438 -10.26 -33.07 -6.42
CA ARG A 438 -11.27 -34.12 -6.60
C ARG A 438 -10.66 -35.39 -7.20
N GLY A 439 -11.22 -36.54 -6.84
CA GLY A 439 -10.90 -37.87 -7.37
C GLY A 439 -9.88 -38.65 -6.55
N ALA A 440 -10.32 -39.78 -5.96
CA ALA A 440 -9.50 -40.60 -5.05
C ALA A 440 -8.27 -41.27 -5.69
N GLY A 441 -8.25 -41.37 -7.02
CA GLY A 441 -7.09 -41.84 -7.79
C GLY A 441 -6.04 -40.77 -8.12
N ASN A 442 -6.25 -39.52 -7.69
CA ASN A 442 -5.33 -38.41 -7.96
C ASN A 442 -4.36 -38.19 -6.78
N GLN A 443 -3.23 -37.56 -7.06
CA GLN A 443 -2.25 -37.16 -6.05
C GLN A 443 -1.83 -35.70 -6.20
N ILE A 444 -1.47 -35.06 -5.10
CA ILE A 444 -0.81 -33.74 -5.11
C ILE A 444 0.66 -33.91 -4.69
N GLN A 445 1.58 -33.55 -5.58
CA GLN A 445 3.02 -33.55 -5.32
C GLN A 445 3.44 -32.20 -4.76
N LEU A 446 4.12 -32.19 -3.62
CA LEU A 446 4.55 -30.97 -2.95
C LEU A 446 5.96 -30.50 -3.38
N TRP A 447 6.57 -31.17 -4.36
CA TRP A 447 7.90 -30.85 -4.92
C TRP A 447 7.90 -31.05 -6.45
N ASN A 448 8.99 -30.64 -7.11
CA ASN A 448 9.05 -30.59 -8.57
C ASN A 448 9.36 -31.92 -9.28
N GLY A 449 9.42 -33.03 -8.53
CA GLY A 449 9.94 -34.30 -9.04
C GLY A 449 11.48 -34.32 -9.05
N GLY A 450 12.05 -35.52 -9.25
CA GLY A 450 13.50 -35.74 -9.18
C GLY A 450 14.10 -35.33 -7.83
N ASP A 451 15.37 -34.91 -7.87
CA ASP A 451 16.18 -34.55 -6.70
C ASP A 451 16.00 -33.07 -6.27
N GLY A 452 15.08 -32.33 -6.88
CA GLY A 452 14.87 -30.89 -6.62
C GLY A 452 14.42 -30.62 -5.19
N TRP A 453 15.08 -29.67 -4.50
CA TRP A 453 14.81 -29.33 -3.09
C TRP A 453 13.51 -28.52 -2.92
N SER A 454 12.91 -28.55 -1.73
CA SER A 454 11.73 -27.75 -1.38
C SER A 454 11.61 -27.54 0.15
N SER A 455 11.15 -26.35 0.58
CA SER A 455 11.11 -25.93 2.00
C SER A 455 9.76 -25.28 2.36
N GLY A 456 8.67 -25.99 2.06
CA GLY A 456 7.31 -25.61 2.41
C GLY A 456 6.98 -25.82 3.89
N GLY A 457 5.73 -25.71 4.30
CA GLY A 457 4.58 -25.25 3.53
C GLY A 457 3.29 -25.48 4.29
N PHE A 458 2.17 -24.99 3.76
CA PHE A 458 0.95 -24.81 4.54
C PHE A 458 -0.32 -25.22 3.77
N MET A 459 -1.09 -26.15 4.35
CA MET A 459 -2.47 -26.44 3.96
C MET A 459 -3.43 -26.26 5.15
N ALA A 460 -4.57 -25.60 4.93
CA ALA A 460 -5.62 -25.52 5.93
C ALA A 460 -7.02 -25.54 5.34
N ASP A 461 -7.97 -26.15 6.04
CA ASP A 461 -9.38 -26.25 5.64
C ASP A 461 -9.54 -26.91 4.24
N THR A 462 -8.60 -27.78 3.85
CA THR A 462 -8.45 -28.29 2.47
C THR A 462 -8.81 -29.77 2.40
N LYS A 463 -9.39 -30.18 1.27
CA LYS A 463 -9.70 -31.58 0.95
C LYS A 463 -8.91 -32.07 -0.25
N ILE A 464 -8.29 -33.24 -0.10
CA ILE A 464 -7.63 -33.97 -1.18
C ILE A 464 -8.26 -35.37 -1.19
N ASP A 465 -9.02 -35.72 -2.24
CA ASP A 465 -9.71 -37.02 -2.28
C ASP A 465 -8.75 -38.22 -2.28
N GLY A 466 -7.57 -38.05 -2.88
CA GLY A 466 -6.52 -39.07 -2.96
C GLY A 466 -5.29 -38.73 -2.11
N LEU A 467 -4.10 -38.90 -2.70
CA LEU A 467 -2.84 -38.96 -1.96
C LEU A 467 -2.10 -37.61 -1.93
N VAL A 468 -1.65 -37.18 -0.76
CA VAL A 468 -0.64 -36.10 -0.64
C VAL A 468 0.76 -36.72 -0.61
N VAL A 469 1.67 -36.23 -1.47
CA VAL A 469 3.02 -36.77 -1.63
C VAL A 469 4.04 -35.67 -1.34
N SER A 470 4.75 -35.76 -0.21
CA SER A 470 5.73 -34.72 0.18
C SER A 470 6.95 -34.68 -0.74
N GLY A 471 7.41 -35.87 -1.19
CA GLY A 471 8.70 -36.02 -1.86
C GLY A 471 9.84 -35.40 -1.04
N SER A 472 10.62 -34.53 -1.66
CA SER A 472 11.79 -33.86 -1.08
C SER A 472 11.49 -32.73 -0.08
N GLN A 473 10.21 -32.43 0.20
CA GLN A 473 9.83 -31.36 1.14
C GLN A 473 10.49 -31.57 2.50
N GLN A 474 11.32 -30.61 2.92
CA GLN A 474 12.06 -30.63 4.18
C GLN A 474 11.11 -30.74 5.38
N GLN A 475 10.04 -29.96 5.37
CA GLN A 475 8.99 -29.93 6.39
C GLN A 475 7.63 -29.57 5.77
N TRP A 476 6.54 -29.79 6.52
CA TRP A 476 5.19 -29.38 6.10
C TRP A 476 4.25 -29.23 7.29
N TYR A 477 3.28 -28.31 7.18
CA TYR A 477 2.17 -28.20 8.12
C TYR A 477 0.82 -28.37 7.43
N SER A 478 -0.09 -29.11 8.05
CA SER A 478 -1.47 -29.27 7.60
C SER A 478 -2.44 -29.29 8.76
N ARG A 479 -3.52 -28.50 8.69
CA ARG A 479 -4.54 -28.45 9.75
C ARG A 479 -5.99 -28.38 9.26
N ASN A 480 -6.92 -28.95 10.03
CA ASN A 480 -8.36 -28.95 9.69
C ASN A 480 -8.65 -29.46 8.26
N SER A 481 -7.91 -30.47 7.80
CA SER A 481 -7.95 -30.96 6.41
C SER A 481 -8.44 -32.40 6.32
N GLU A 482 -8.82 -32.83 5.11
CA GLU A 482 -9.33 -34.17 4.82
C GLU A 482 -8.56 -34.76 3.63
N PHE A 483 -7.68 -35.74 3.87
CA PHE A 483 -6.87 -36.40 2.85
C PHE A 483 -7.32 -37.85 2.64
N GLY A 484 -7.24 -38.36 1.40
CA GLY A 484 -7.34 -39.80 1.14
C GLY A 484 -6.13 -40.58 1.67
N GLY A 485 -4.98 -39.91 1.77
CA GLY A 485 -3.81 -40.36 2.53
C GLY A 485 -2.62 -39.42 2.39
N TRP A 486 -1.52 -39.76 3.07
CA TRP A 486 -0.24 -39.05 2.98
C TRP A 486 0.92 -40.04 2.78
N THR A 487 1.94 -39.64 2.01
CA THR A 487 3.22 -40.35 1.96
C THR A 487 4.42 -39.39 1.87
N GLY A 488 5.56 -39.85 2.36
CA GLY A 488 6.81 -39.10 2.46
C GLY A 488 7.05 -38.46 3.83
N SER A 489 8.34 -38.21 4.13
CA SER A 489 8.84 -37.50 5.31
C SER A 489 10.29 -37.11 5.05
N VAL A 490 10.73 -35.96 5.57
CA VAL A 490 12.14 -35.56 5.57
C VAL A 490 12.57 -35.19 6.98
N TRP A 491 12.28 -33.98 7.48
CA TRP A 491 12.67 -33.55 8.83
C TRP A 491 11.50 -33.30 9.78
N ASN A 492 10.40 -32.67 9.33
CA ASN A 492 9.30 -32.27 10.23
C ASN A 492 7.94 -32.17 9.50
N MET A 493 7.13 -33.23 9.52
CA MET A 493 5.77 -33.22 8.97
C MET A 493 4.75 -33.15 10.11
N VAL A 494 3.94 -32.10 10.14
CA VAL A 494 3.04 -31.79 11.26
C VAL A 494 1.58 -31.74 10.80
N PHE A 495 0.72 -32.50 11.48
CA PHE A 495 -0.69 -32.69 11.16
C PHE A 495 -1.55 -32.36 12.37
N GLN A 496 -2.53 -31.46 12.25
CA GLN A 496 -3.40 -31.08 13.37
C GLN A 496 -4.88 -31.03 12.98
N GLY A 497 -5.70 -31.93 13.53
CA GLY A 497 -7.10 -32.03 13.11
C GLY A 497 -7.24 -32.44 11.64
N VAL A 498 -6.38 -33.34 11.17
CA VAL A 498 -6.36 -33.81 9.77
C VAL A 498 -6.89 -35.24 9.70
N ALA A 499 -8.00 -35.43 9.01
CA ALA A 499 -8.49 -36.77 8.67
C ALA A 499 -7.63 -37.34 7.53
N GLY A 500 -7.24 -38.62 7.61
CA GLY A 500 -6.30 -39.23 6.66
C GLY A 500 -4.84 -38.84 6.85
N ALA A 501 -4.50 -38.21 7.99
CA ALA A 501 -3.10 -38.08 8.42
C ALA A 501 -2.42 -39.45 8.57
N PRO A 502 -1.09 -39.54 8.41
CA PRO A 502 -0.36 -40.77 8.69
C PRO A 502 -0.36 -41.10 10.20
N PRO A 503 0.04 -42.31 10.62
CA PRO A 503 0.20 -42.63 12.04
C PRO A 503 1.26 -41.73 12.72
N PRO A 504 1.06 -41.32 13.99
CA PRO A 504 2.07 -40.56 14.74
C PRO A 504 3.37 -41.37 14.90
N HIS A 505 4.48 -40.78 14.48
CA HIS A 505 5.81 -41.38 14.63
C HIS A 505 6.89 -40.29 14.59
N PHE A 506 7.91 -40.37 15.44
CA PHE A 506 9.06 -39.45 15.39
C PHE A 506 10.27 -40.14 16.04
N PRO A 507 11.48 -40.12 15.44
CA PRO A 507 11.91 -39.20 14.37
C PRO A 507 11.92 -39.73 12.93
N ASN A 508 11.78 -41.04 12.66
CA ASN A 508 11.82 -41.57 11.28
C ASN A 508 10.74 -42.64 11.00
N PRO A 509 9.63 -42.34 10.29
CA PRO A 509 9.29 -41.03 9.74
C PRO A 509 9.08 -39.98 10.85
N SER A 510 9.12 -38.72 10.45
CA SER A 510 9.10 -37.50 11.28
C SER A 510 7.71 -36.86 11.27
N HIS A 511 6.70 -37.64 11.67
CA HIS A 511 5.27 -37.37 11.62
C HIS A 511 4.69 -36.97 12.99
N THR A 512 4.59 -35.67 13.26
CA THR A 512 3.91 -35.13 14.45
C THR A 512 2.40 -35.03 14.17
N VAL A 513 1.58 -35.85 14.83
CA VAL A 513 0.13 -35.93 14.56
C VAL A 513 -0.66 -35.60 15.82
N ILE A 514 -1.56 -34.62 15.70
CA ILE A 514 -2.36 -34.05 16.79
C ILE A 514 -3.84 -34.15 16.40
N ALA A 515 -4.65 -34.80 17.23
CA ALA A 515 -6.01 -35.20 16.84
C ALA A 515 -6.97 -34.03 16.52
N ASN A 516 -6.80 -32.87 17.17
CA ASN A 516 -7.68 -31.71 17.04
C ASN A 516 -6.88 -30.39 17.08
N THR A 517 -7.41 -29.34 16.46
CA THR A 517 -6.93 -27.95 16.58
C THR A 517 -7.68 -27.24 17.73
N PRO A 518 -7.01 -26.86 18.85
CA PRO A 518 -7.72 -26.46 20.08
C PRO A 518 -8.59 -25.21 19.98
N THR A 519 -8.14 -24.15 19.29
CA THR A 519 -8.90 -22.89 19.16
C THR A 519 -8.44 -22.16 17.90
N VAL A 520 -9.29 -22.11 16.87
CA VAL A 520 -8.90 -21.63 15.54
C VAL A 520 -10.09 -21.01 14.80
N ARG A 521 -9.82 -20.02 13.97
CA ARG A 521 -10.75 -19.44 13.01
C ARG A 521 -10.14 -19.61 11.63
N GLU A 522 -10.95 -19.94 10.62
CA GLU A 522 -10.44 -19.98 9.24
C GLU A 522 -10.36 -18.55 8.67
N LYS A 523 -9.46 -18.34 7.70
CA LYS A 523 -9.20 -17.01 7.13
C LYS A 523 -10.48 -16.41 6.50
N PRO A 524 -10.78 -15.11 6.70
CA PRO A 524 -11.80 -14.42 5.93
C PRO A 524 -11.50 -14.45 4.42
N PHE A 525 -12.55 -14.59 3.60
CA PHE A 525 -12.42 -14.63 2.15
C PHE A 525 -13.53 -13.85 1.44
N LEU A 526 -13.19 -13.31 0.26
CA LEU A 526 -14.13 -12.62 -0.63
C LEU A 526 -14.96 -13.67 -1.40
N TYR A 527 -16.26 -13.49 -1.48
CA TYR A 527 -17.16 -14.33 -2.27
C TYR A 527 -18.28 -13.50 -2.92
N VAL A 528 -18.99 -14.11 -3.88
CA VAL A 528 -20.15 -13.51 -4.57
C VAL A 528 -21.42 -14.28 -4.21
N THR A 529 -22.45 -13.56 -3.80
CA THR A 529 -23.78 -14.10 -3.51
C THR A 529 -24.54 -14.47 -4.79
N GLY A 530 -25.59 -15.28 -4.68
CA GLY A 530 -26.48 -15.61 -5.81
C GLY A 530 -27.19 -14.40 -6.46
N SER A 531 -27.22 -13.25 -5.79
CA SER A 531 -27.71 -11.96 -6.30
C SER A 531 -26.61 -11.08 -6.92
N GLY A 532 -25.38 -11.58 -7.06
CA GLY A 532 -24.25 -10.85 -7.63
C GLY A 532 -23.55 -9.87 -6.68
N GLU A 533 -23.99 -9.74 -5.43
CA GLU A 533 -23.34 -8.91 -4.43
C GLU A 533 -22.06 -9.59 -3.92
N TYR A 534 -20.93 -8.89 -3.99
CA TYR A 534 -19.68 -9.27 -3.34
C TYR A 534 -19.77 -9.04 -1.83
N ARG A 535 -19.30 -10.02 -1.07
CA ARG A 535 -19.25 -10.00 0.39
C ARG A 535 -17.95 -10.64 0.89
N VAL A 536 -17.53 -10.30 2.10
CA VAL A 536 -16.47 -11.03 2.80
C VAL A 536 -17.13 -11.95 3.82
N PHE A 537 -16.90 -13.26 3.67
CA PHE A 537 -17.27 -14.22 4.70
C PHE A 537 -16.20 -14.22 5.79
N VAL A 538 -16.64 -14.16 7.04
CA VAL A 538 -15.81 -14.25 8.24
C VAL A 538 -16.20 -15.55 8.96
N PRO A 539 -15.38 -16.61 8.84
CA PRO A 539 -15.63 -17.87 9.54
C PRO A 539 -15.73 -17.69 11.06
N ALA A 540 -16.55 -18.51 11.70
CA ALA A 540 -16.68 -18.55 13.15
C ALA A 540 -15.40 -19.08 13.83
N LEU A 541 -15.20 -18.70 15.09
CA LEU A 541 -14.21 -19.35 15.95
C LEU A 541 -14.67 -20.79 16.23
N ARG A 542 -13.78 -21.77 16.05
CA ARG A 542 -13.98 -23.18 16.38
C ARG A 542 -13.04 -23.58 17.52
N ALA A 543 -13.53 -24.46 18.40
CA ALA A 543 -12.71 -25.12 19.41
C ALA A 543 -12.64 -26.63 19.13
N ASN A 544 -11.49 -27.24 19.41
CA ASN A 544 -11.22 -28.67 19.21
C ASN A 544 -11.64 -29.19 17.81
N SER A 545 -11.36 -28.43 16.76
CA SER A 545 -11.79 -28.77 15.40
C SER A 545 -10.94 -29.87 14.76
N SER A 546 -11.54 -30.63 13.86
CA SER A 546 -10.86 -31.59 12.99
C SER A 546 -11.64 -31.67 11.66
N GLY A 547 -10.91 -31.85 10.55
CA GLY A 547 -11.46 -31.77 9.20
C GLY A 547 -11.97 -30.38 8.79
N THR A 548 -12.48 -30.31 7.57
CA THR A 548 -12.88 -29.06 6.92
C THR A 548 -14.11 -28.43 7.58
N THR A 549 -14.33 -27.14 7.36
CA THR A 549 -15.55 -26.40 7.70
C THR A 549 -16.70 -26.65 6.72
N TRP A 550 -16.40 -27.13 5.51
CA TRP A 550 -17.27 -26.97 4.34
C TRP A 550 -17.60 -28.28 3.60
N PHE A 551 -16.74 -29.31 3.61
CA PHE A 551 -17.05 -30.53 2.85
C PHE A 551 -18.19 -31.29 3.53
N GLY A 552 -19.33 -31.41 2.82
CA GLY A 552 -20.58 -31.95 3.37
C GLY A 552 -21.20 -31.10 4.51
N LYS A 553 -20.81 -29.84 4.66
CA LYS A 553 -21.12 -28.98 5.82
C LYS A 553 -21.50 -27.56 5.37
N THR A 554 -22.31 -26.87 6.15
CA THR A 554 -22.50 -25.41 6.00
C THR A 554 -21.47 -24.68 6.85
N PRO A 555 -20.58 -23.83 6.27
CA PRO A 555 -19.63 -23.06 7.07
C PRO A 555 -20.33 -22.12 8.05
N ALA A 556 -20.00 -22.23 9.34
CA ALA A 556 -20.46 -21.28 10.35
C ALA A 556 -19.63 -19.99 10.28
N GLY A 557 -20.29 -18.84 10.34
CA GLY A 557 -19.66 -17.52 10.23
C GLY A 557 -20.66 -16.41 9.88
N SER A 558 -20.16 -15.25 9.48
CA SER A 558 -20.96 -14.07 9.13
C SER A 558 -20.47 -13.42 7.83
N SER A 559 -21.38 -13.00 6.95
CA SER A 559 -21.04 -12.29 5.70
C SER A 559 -21.22 -10.79 5.82
N ILE A 560 -20.13 -10.03 5.71
CA ILE A 560 -20.12 -8.57 5.68
C ILE A 560 -20.28 -8.09 4.23
N SER A 561 -21.14 -7.11 3.96
CA SER A 561 -21.27 -6.51 2.61
C SER A 561 -19.97 -5.82 2.22
N LEU A 562 -19.57 -5.91 0.94
CA LEU A 562 -18.38 -5.19 0.47
C LEU A 562 -18.56 -3.65 0.56
N SER A 563 -19.80 -3.15 0.63
CA SER A 563 -20.10 -1.73 0.91
C SER A 563 -19.61 -1.26 2.29
N ASP A 564 -19.34 -2.18 3.22
CA ASP A 564 -18.73 -1.90 4.53
C ASP A 564 -17.21 -2.06 4.57
N PHE A 565 -16.59 -2.17 3.40
CA PHE A 565 -15.15 -2.07 3.21
C PHE A 565 -14.81 -0.74 2.53
N PHE A 566 -13.58 -0.29 2.76
CA PHE A 566 -12.88 0.66 1.92
C PHE A 566 -11.86 -0.13 1.08
N ILE A 567 -11.95 0.00 -0.25
CA ILE A 567 -11.03 -0.66 -1.17
C ILE A 567 -9.74 0.17 -1.26
N VAL A 568 -8.68 -0.31 -0.61
CA VAL A 568 -7.34 0.29 -0.62
C VAL A 568 -6.63 -0.12 -1.90
N ARG A 569 -6.28 0.87 -2.72
CA ARG A 569 -5.62 0.70 -4.02
C ARG A 569 -4.25 1.39 -4.04
N GLN A 570 -3.43 1.09 -5.05
CA GLN A 570 -2.14 1.79 -5.20
C GLN A 570 -2.38 3.31 -5.33
N GLY A 571 -1.60 4.11 -4.58
CA GLY A 571 -1.81 5.56 -4.43
C GLY A 571 -2.79 5.98 -3.33
N THR A 572 -3.47 5.04 -2.65
CA THR A 572 -4.28 5.36 -1.46
C THR A 572 -3.37 5.76 -0.30
N THR A 573 -3.60 6.93 0.29
CA THR A 573 -2.78 7.44 1.40
C THR A 573 -3.14 6.79 2.74
N ALA A 574 -2.15 6.69 3.64
CA ALA A 574 -2.38 6.27 5.03
C ALA A 574 -3.46 7.10 5.74
N ALA A 575 -3.56 8.40 5.45
CA ALA A 575 -4.61 9.28 5.95
C ALA A 575 -6.02 8.84 5.50
N GLN A 576 -6.20 8.45 4.23
CA GLN A 576 -7.48 7.90 3.74
C GLN A 576 -7.80 6.54 4.38
N ILE A 577 -6.80 5.67 4.58
CA ILE A 577 -6.97 4.37 5.26
C ILE A 577 -7.42 4.58 6.71
N ASN A 578 -6.74 5.45 7.45
CA ASN A 578 -7.07 5.76 8.85
C ASN A 578 -8.44 6.46 8.97
N ALA A 579 -8.78 7.36 8.04
CA ALA A 579 -10.10 7.99 7.99
C ALA A 579 -11.22 6.97 7.74
N ALA A 580 -11.00 5.98 6.86
CA ALA A 580 -11.98 4.92 6.62
C ALA A 580 -12.16 3.98 7.82
N LEU A 581 -11.07 3.62 8.50
CA LEU A 581 -11.12 2.84 9.75
C LEU A 581 -11.90 3.57 10.86
N ALA A 582 -11.66 4.88 11.00
CA ALA A 582 -12.39 5.76 11.93
C ALA A 582 -13.87 5.95 11.53
N ALA A 583 -14.17 5.95 10.23
CA ALA A 583 -15.54 5.92 9.68
C ALA A 583 -16.19 4.52 9.72
N ASN A 584 -15.75 3.65 10.63
CA ASN A 584 -16.24 2.29 10.88
C ASN A 584 -16.15 1.30 9.70
N LYS A 585 -15.38 1.59 8.64
CA LYS A 585 -15.17 0.64 7.53
C LYS A 585 -14.13 -0.43 7.86
N ASN A 586 -14.25 -1.56 7.19
CA ASN A 586 -13.22 -2.59 7.06
C ASN A 586 -12.27 -2.23 5.90
N LEU A 587 -11.18 -2.96 5.71
CA LEU A 587 -10.24 -2.71 4.60
C LEU A 587 -10.17 -3.93 3.67
N LEU A 588 -10.34 -3.70 2.37
CA LEU A 588 -9.96 -4.66 1.33
C LEU A 588 -8.76 -4.09 0.58
N VAL A 589 -7.60 -4.68 0.73
CA VAL A 589 -6.35 -4.20 0.11
C VAL A 589 -6.15 -4.95 -1.20
N THR A 590 -6.26 -4.25 -2.32
CA THR A 590 -6.12 -4.83 -3.66
C THR A 590 -4.65 -5.13 -3.97
N PRO A 591 -4.33 -5.99 -4.96
CA PRO A 591 -2.95 -6.38 -5.22
C PRO A 591 -2.10 -5.18 -5.66
N GLY A 592 -1.09 -4.84 -4.87
CA GLY A 592 -0.10 -3.81 -5.17
C GLY A 592 0.94 -3.65 -4.07
N THR A 593 1.92 -2.79 -4.31
CA THR A 593 2.86 -2.29 -3.29
C THR A 593 2.40 -0.90 -2.86
N HIS A 594 2.03 -0.77 -1.58
CA HIS A 594 1.38 0.40 -0.99
C HIS A 594 2.33 1.07 0.01
N HIS A 595 3.04 2.10 -0.46
CA HIS A 595 3.83 2.97 0.40
C HIS A 595 2.91 3.77 1.34
N ILE A 596 3.27 3.79 2.62
CA ILE A 596 2.54 4.50 3.68
C ILE A 596 3.50 5.37 4.49
N SER A 597 3.13 6.65 4.64
CA SER A 597 3.89 7.67 5.36
C SER A 597 3.38 7.95 6.78
N ASP A 598 2.33 7.25 7.21
CA ASP A 598 1.77 7.26 8.55
C ASP A 598 1.24 5.86 8.90
N THR A 599 1.26 5.50 10.19
CA THR A 599 0.90 4.16 10.68
C THR A 599 -0.58 3.87 10.46
N ILE A 600 -0.93 2.68 9.97
CA ILE A 600 -2.32 2.21 9.90
C ILE A 600 -2.79 1.83 11.31
N ARG A 601 -3.93 2.38 11.78
CA ARG A 601 -4.41 2.27 13.18
C ARG A 601 -5.74 1.53 13.26
N VAL A 602 -5.68 0.21 13.43
CA VAL A 602 -6.87 -0.66 13.52
C VAL A 602 -7.38 -0.70 14.97
N ALA A 603 -8.24 0.26 15.31
CA ALA A 603 -8.69 0.51 16.68
C ALA A 603 -10.12 0.00 17.01
N ARG A 604 -10.90 -0.42 16.01
CA ARG A 604 -12.30 -0.85 16.21
C ARG A 604 -12.38 -2.38 16.39
N PRO A 605 -13.18 -2.88 17.34
CA PRO A 605 -13.48 -4.32 17.44
C PRO A 605 -14.03 -4.90 16.14
N ASP A 606 -13.79 -6.19 15.94
CA ASP A 606 -14.23 -6.99 14.78
C ASP A 606 -13.81 -6.50 13.38
N THR A 607 -12.94 -5.49 13.26
CA THR A 607 -12.43 -5.01 11.97
C THR A 607 -11.75 -6.11 11.17
N VAL A 608 -12.12 -6.23 9.90
CA VAL A 608 -11.43 -7.07 8.91
C VAL A 608 -10.48 -6.20 8.08
N VAL A 609 -9.25 -6.66 7.92
CA VAL A 609 -8.26 -6.17 6.95
C VAL A 609 -7.88 -7.36 6.07
N LEU A 610 -8.43 -7.42 4.87
CA LEU A 610 -8.24 -8.54 3.93
C LEU A 610 -7.46 -8.06 2.70
N GLY A 611 -6.28 -8.63 2.48
CA GLY A 611 -5.49 -8.45 1.26
C GLY A 611 -5.86 -9.44 0.17
N LEU A 612 -5.67 -9.02 -1.08
CA LEU A 612 -5.75 -9.85 -2.28
C LEU A 612 -4.40 -9.85 -3.01
N GLY A 613 -4.01 -10.97 -3.62
CA GLY A 613 -2.84 -11.06 -4.49
C GLY A 613 -1.51 -10.67 -3.83
N LEU A 614 -1.34 -11.03 -2.55
CA LEU A 614 -0.15 -10.66 -1.74
C LEU A 614 0.05 -9.13 -1.63
N ALA A 615 -1.06 -8.39 -1.47
CA ALA A 615 -1.04 -6.95 -1.23
C ALA A 615 -0.03 -6.57 -0.12
N THR A 616 0.89 -5.67 -0.45
CA THR A 616 2.08 -5.38 0.35
C THR A 616 2.06 -3.93 0.84
N PHE A 617 2.17 -3.70 2.16
CA PHE A 617 2.44 -2.37 2.71
C PHE A 617 3.95 -2.14 2.88
N VAL A 618 4.39 -0.91 2.63
CA VAL A 618 5.78 -0.45 2.84
C VAL A 618 5.77 0.77 3.76
N PRO A 619 6.35 0.72 4.99
CA PRO A 619 6.46 1.88 5.85
C PRO A 619 7.60 2.79 5.39
N ASP A 620 7.26 3.98 4.92
CA ASP A 620 8.24 5.03 4.65
C ASP A 620 8.74 5.62 5.98
N ASN A 621 9.91 6.26 5.96
CA ASN A 621 10.45 7.05 7.09
C ASN A 621 10.69 6.29 8.41
N GLY A 622 10.61 4.96 8.45
CA GLY A 622 10.86 4.15 9.65
C GLY A 622 9.69 4.12 10.65
N ILE A 623 8.47 4.34 10.18
CA ILE A 623 7.25 4.23 11.00
C ILE A 623 6.90 2.76 11.29
N VAL A 624 6.04 2.55 12.29
CA VAL A 624 5.30 1.27 12.38
C VAL A 624 4.29 1.22 11.23
N ALA A 625 4.25 0.13 10.46
CA ALA A 625 3.35 0.01 9.32
C ALA A 625 1.89 -0.15 9.77
N MET A 626 1.64 -1.02 10.76
CA MET A 626 0.31 -1.26 11.30
C MET A 626 0.33 -1.45 12.82
N THR A 627 -0.63 -0.81 13.49
CA THR A 627 -0.96 -1.03 14.90
C THR A 627 -2.39 -1.55 14.99
N VAL A 628 -2.60 -2.57 15.81
CA VAL A 628 -3.93 -3.06 16.22
C VAL A 628 -4.10 -2.72 17.70
N ALA A 629 -5.24 -2.14 18.09
CA ALA A 629 -5.52 -1.89 19.50
C ALA A 629 -5.82 -3.19 20.27
N ASP A 630 -5.81 -3.14 21.60
CA ASP A 630 -6.19 -4.30 22.44
C ASP A 630 -7.71 -4.49 22.47
N VAL A 631 -8.27 -4.94 21.35
CA VAL A 631 -9.72 -5.02 21.10
C VAL A 631 -10.11 -6.36 20.47
N ALA A 632 -11.29 -6.85 20.86
CA ALA A 632 -11.80 -8.13 20.40
C ALA A 632 -11.91 -8.22 18.87
N GLY A 633 -11.59 -9.40 18.33
CA GLY A 633 -12.07 -9.85 17.03
C GLY A 633 -11.44 -9.22 15.79
N VAL A 634 -10.38 -8.41 15.87
CA VAL A 634 -9.73 -7.93 14.63
C VAL A 634 -9.19 -9.12 13.82
N LYS A 635 -9.39 -9.12 12.50
CA LYS A 635 -8.82 -10.12 11.58
C LYS A 635 -7.94 -9.43 10.55
N VAL A 636 -6.65 -9.74 10.52
CA VAL A 636 -5.72 -9.32 9.46
C VAL A 636 -5.37 -10.54 8.62
N ALA A 637 -5.57 -10.48 7.31
CA ALA A 637 -5.60 -11.65 6.44
C ALA A 637 -4.97 -11.37 5.07
N GLY A 638 -3.98 -12.15 4.64
CA GLY A 638 -3.39 -12.07 3.29
C GLY A 638 -2.61 -10.79 3.01
N ILE A 639 -1.95 -10.22 4.03
CA ILE A 639 -1.21 -8.96 3.97
C ILE A 639 0.29 -9.23 4.10
N MET A 640 1.09 -8.59 3.26
CA MET A 640 2.55 -8.59 3.35
C MET A 640 3.07 -7.24 3.83
N PHE A 641 4.14 -7.23 4.61
CA PHE A 641 4.85 -6.03 5.06
C PHE A 641 6.31 -6.08 4.60
N ASP A 642 6.66 -5.26 3.63
CA ASP A 642 8.05 -5.04 3.19
C ASP A 642 8.63 -3.88 4.00
N ALA A 643 9.75 -4.09 4.69
CA ALA A 643 10.39 -2.99 5.44
C ALA A 643 10.95 -1.90 4.50
N GLY A 644 10.90 -0.64 4.94
CA GLY A 644 11.56 0.47 4.25
C GLY A 644 13.08 0.55 4.53
N PRO A 645 13.84 1.35 3.77
CA PRO A 645 15.29 1.56 3.98
C PRO A 645 15.63 2.27 5.30
N VAL A 646 14.68 3.02 5.86
CA VAL A 646 14.79 3.65 7.17
C VAL A 646 14.31 2.66 8.23
N ASN A 647 15.13 2.42 9.25
CA ASN A 647 14.86 1.38 10.26
C ASN A 647 13.56 1.64 11.03
N SER A 648 12.57 0.76 10.85
CA SER A 648 11.33 0.76 11.64
C SER A 648 11.57 0.12 13.02
N PRO A 649 11.06 0.67 14.14
CA PRO A 649 11.26 0.05 15.45
C PRO A 649 10.53 -1.30 15.56
N VAL A 650 9.30 -1.36 15.03
CA VAL A 650 8.53 -2.57 14.77
C VAL A 650 7.77 -2.39 13.45
N LEU A 651 7.55 -3.44 12.64
CA LEU A 651 6.69 -3.34 11.44
C LEU A 651 5.21 -3.44 11.79
N MET A 652 4.83 -4.40 12.65
CA MET A 652 3.46 -4.56 13.14
C MET A 652 3.40 -4.78 14.66
N GLU A 653 2.50 -4.06 15.33
CA GLU A 653 2.19 -4.23 16.75
C GLU A 653 0.72 -4.63 16.95
N VAL A 654 0.47 -5.65 17.75
CA VAL A 654 -0.88 -6.17 18.06
C VAL A 654 -1.16 -6.04 19.55
N GLY A 655 -2.00 -5.06 19.90
CA GLY A 655 -2.13 -4.51 21.24
C GLY A 655 -0.94 -3.60 21.58
N PRO A 656 -1.11 -2.44 22.23
CA PRO A 656 0.03 -1.67 22.75
C PRO A 656 0.75 -2.42 23.89
N ALA A 657 2.00 -2.07 24.16
CA ALA A 657 2.70 -2.55 25.35
C ALA A 657 1.89 -2.31 26.65
N GLY A 658 1.70 -3.37 27.45
CA GLY A 658 0.82 -3.35 28.63
C GLY A 658 -0.65 -3.70 28.35
N SER A 659 -0.94 -4.30 27.19
CA SER A 659 -2.23 -4.98 26.90
C SER A 659 -2.58 -6.04 27.95
N GLY A 660 -3.86 -6.38 28.04
CA GLY A 660 -4.41 -7.35 28.99
C GLY A 660 -5.93 -7.52 28.91
N ALA A 661 -6.56 -7.15 27.80
CA ALA A 661 -7.97 -7.40 27.55
C ALA A 661 -8.18 -8.89 27.23
N ASN A 662 -8.96 -9.59 28.06
CA ASN A 662 -9.32 -10.97 27.81
C ASN A 662 -10.26 -11.09 26.60
N ASN A 663 -9.66 -11.30 25.43
CA ASN A 663 -10.34 -11.45 24.15
C ASN A 663 -10.68 -12.92 23.81
N ALA A 664 -10.61 -13.87 24.76
CA ALA A 664 -10.66 -15.32 24.48
C ALA A 664 -11.87 -15.81 23.66
N ALA A 665 -13.04 -15.18 23.84
CA ALA A 665 -14.27 -15.55 23.13
C ALA A 665 -14.32 -15.06 21.67
N ASN A 666 -13.55 -14.03 21.33
CA ASN A 666 -13.39 -13.49 19.98
C ASN A 666 -11.99 -12.86 19.86
N PRO A 667 -10.93 -13.69 19.73
CA PRO A 667 -9.56 -13.20 19.73
C PRO A 667 -9.26 -12.39 18.48
N ILE A 668 -8.18 -11.59 18.52
CA ILE A 668 -7.56 -11.07 17.31
C ILE A 668 -6.95 -12.26 16.55
N SER A 669 -7.03 -12.28 15.22
CA SER A 669 -6.33 -13.30 14.42
C SER A 669 -5.60 -12.76 13.18
N LEU A 670 -4.44 -13.35 12.92
CA LEU A 670 -3.53 -13.03 11.81
C LEU A 670 -3.47 -14.27 10.91
N HIS A 671 -3.77 -14.13 9.62
CA HIS A 671 -3.79 -15.24 8.67
C HIS A 671 -3.00 -14.90 7.40
N ASP A 672 -2.06 -15.75 6.98
CA ASP A 672 -1.22 -15.46 5.80
C ASP A 672 -0.59 -14.05 5.89
N VAL A 673 -0.04 -13.71 7.06
CA VAL A 673 0.62 -12.42 7.30
C VAL A 673 2.13 -12.61 7.19
N PHE A 674 2.72 -11.92 6.21
CA PHE A 674 4.10 -12.13 5.80
C PHE A 674 4.94 -10.86 5.96
N PHE A 675 6.22 -11.01 6.28
CA PHE A 675 7.13 -9.90 6.52
C PHE A 675 8.48 -10.15 5.86
N ARG A 676 9.04 -9.12 5.21
CA ARG A 676 10.34 -9.20 4.51
C ARG A 676 11.22 -7.99 4.81
N ILE A 677 12.50 -8.27 5.12
CA ILE A 677 13.52 -7.25 5.41
C ILE A 677 14.74 -7.49 4.51
N GLY A 678 14.75 -6.85 3.35
CA GLY A 678 15.76 -6.97 2.29
C GLY A 678 15.24 -7.75 1.07
N GLY A 679 16.06 -7.88 0.02
CA GLY A 679 15.77 -8.69 -1.17
C GLY A 679 15.46 -7.86 -2.43
N PRO A 680 14.49 -6.93 -2.41
CA PRO A 680 14.33 -5.92 -3.47
C PRO A 680 15.27 -4.70 -3.34
N GLY A 681 16.12 -4.67 -2.31
CA GLY A 681 16.92 -3.50 -1.93
C GLY A 681 17.12 -3.38 -0.42
N VAL A 682 17.79 -2.31 0.01
CA VAL A 682 18.11 -2.07 1.42
C VAL A 682 16.83 -1.79 2.22
N ALA A 683 16.60 -2.56 3.28
CA ALA A 683 15.43 -2.45 4.14
C ALA A 683 15.78 -2.86 5.59
N LYS A 684 15.18 -2.20 6.60
CA LYS A 684 15.58 -2.34 8.01
C LYS A 684 14.39 -2.29 8.99
N ALA A 685 14.40 -3.16 9.98
CA ALA A 685 13.48 -3.09 11.11
C ALA A 685 14.08 -3.72 12.37
N THR A 686 14.00 -3.09 13.54
CA THR A 686 14.58 -3.64 14.78
C THR A 686 13.80 -4.89 15.22
N THR A 687 12.48 -4.84 15.21
CA THR A 687 11.62 -6.01 15.38
C THR A 687 10.63 -6.10 14.22
N THR A 688 10.19 -7.31 13.88
CA THR A 688 9.20 -7.49 12.80
C THR A 688 7.76 -7.43 13.34
N LEU A 689 7.41 -8.30 14.29
CA LEU A 689 6.08 -8.40 14.87
C LEU A 689 6.13 -8.47 16.40
N VAL A 690 5.39 -7.58 17.06
CA VAL A 690 5.15 -7.62 18.52
C VAL A 690 3.68 -7.93 18.78
N VAL A 691 3.42 -8.94 19.61
CA VAL A 691 2.08 -9.39 20.01
C VAL A 691 1.91 -9.18 21.52
N ASN A 692 1.30 -8.06 21.92
CA ASN A 692 1.02 -7.74 23.31
C ASN A 692 -0.36 -8.21 23.76
N SER A 693 -1.38 -8.21 22.90
CA SER A 693 -2.73 -8.68 23.24
C SER A 693 -2.76 -10.17 23.60
N ASP A 694 -3.59 -10.52 24.58
CA ASP A 694 -3.85 -11.90 24.98
C ASP A 694 -4.67 -12.67 23.92
N HIS A 695 -4.57 -14.00 23.97
CA HIS A 695 -5.37 -14.95 23.17
C HIS A 695 -5.24 -14.84 21.64
N VAL A 696 -4.35 -13.99 21.11
CA VAL A 696 -4.13 -13.78 19.67
C VAL A 696 -3.86 -15.10 18.95
N ILE A 697 -4.47 -15.31 17.79
CA ILE A 697 -4.25 -16.48 16.93
C ILE A 697 -3.45 -16.08 15.69
N GLY A 698 -2.19 -16.47 15.60
CA GLY A 698 -1.43 -16.47 14.35
C GLY A 698 -1.64 -17.78 13.60
N ASP A 699 -1.92 -17.71 12.30
CA ASP A 699 -2.31 -18.85 11.48
C ASP A 699 -1.72 -18.74 10.07
N HIS A 700 -0.55 -19.36 9.88
CA HIS A 700 0.42 -19.12 8.82
C HIS A 700 1.01 -17.71 8.87
N MET A 701 2.25 -17.63 9.34
CA MET A 701 3.06 -16.42 9.26
C MET A 701 4.47 -16.76 8.80
N TRP A 702 5.05 -15.90 7.96
CA TRP A 702 6.46 -15.96 7.57
C TRP A 702 7.12 -14.64 7.86
N LEU A 703 8.15 -14.66 8.71
CA LEU A 703 8.92 -13.50 9.11
C LEU A 703 10.35 -13.72 8.61
N TRP A 704 10.75 -13.05 7.54
CA TRP A 704 12.00 -13.32 6.82
C TRP A 704 12.90 -12.07 6.77
N ARG A 705 14.00 -12.08 7.53
CA ARG A 705 15.14 -11.22 7.18
C ARG A 705 15.79 -11.85 5.94
N ALA A 706 15.91 -11.11 4.85
CA ALA A 706 16.35 -11.67 3.58
C ALA A 706 17.78 -12.24 3.65
N ASP A 707 17.97 -13.45 3.14
CA ASP A 707 19.28 -14.11 2.97
C ASP A 707 19.86 -13.94 1.56
N HIS A 708 19.01 -13.58 0.57
CA HIS A 708 19.40 -13.37 -0.82
C HIS A 708 18.62 -12.23 -1.49
N GLY A 709 19.15 -11.73 -2.62
CA GLY A 709 18.64 -10.56 -3.35
C GLY A 709 19.43 -9.28 -3.05
N ASP A 710 18.94 -8.16 -3.55
CA ASP A 710 19.56 -6.85 -3.39
C ASP A 710 19.41 -6.31 -1.96
N GLY A 711 20.44 -5.58 -1.50
CA GLY A 711 20.45 -4.92 -0.19
C GLY A 711 20.56 -5.86 1.01
N VAL A 712 21.01 -7.09 0.81
CA VAL A 712 21.23 -8.09 1.88
C VAL A 712 22.65 -8.01 2.46
N GLY A 713 22.77 -8.31 3.75
CA GLY A 713 24.04 -8.49 4.47
C GLY A 713 24.01 -7.95 5.90
N TRP A 714 24.98 -8.37 6.73
CA TRP A 714 24.97 -8.20 8.18
C TRP A 714 24.83 -6.76 8.70
N THR A 715 25.26 -5.77 7.90
CA THR A 715 25.13 -4.34 8.20
C THR A 715 24.13 -3.62 7.28
N VAL A 716 23.56 -4.34 6.32
CA VAL A 716 22.76 -3.83 5.20
C VAL A 716 21.27 -3.99 5.45
N ASN A 717 20.77 -5.21 5.62
CA ASN A 717 19.37 -5.47 5.99
C ASN A 717 19.22 -5.81 7.48
N THR A 718 19.66 -4.91 8.35
CA THR A 718 19.73 -5.16 9.79
C THR A 718 18.35 -5.38 10.42
N ALA A 719 18.19 -6.49 11.15
CA ALA A 719 17.02 -6.76 11.97
C ALA A 719 17.36 -7.68 13.16
N ASP A 720 17.00 -7.27 14.38
CA ASP A 720 17.38 -7.98 15.60
C ASP A 720 16.51 -9.22 15.84
N THR A 721 15.18 -9.08 15.81
CA THR A 721 14.24 -10.15 16.18
C THR A 721 13.00 -10.18 15.30
N GLY A 722 12.55 -11.38 14.93
CA GLY A 722 11.32 -11.57 14.17
C GLY A 722 10.10 -11.32 15.03
N LEU A 723 9.80 -12.28 15.91
CA LEU A 723 8.57 -12.29 16.72
C LEU A 723 8.87 -12.05 18.20
N ILE A 724 8.11 -11.17 18.84
CA ILE A 724 8.01 -11.06 20.30
C ILE A 724 6.56 -11.26 20.72
N VAL A 725 6.28 -12.29 21.53
CA VAL A 725 4.96 -12.53 22.12
C VAL A 725 4.99 -12.18 23.60
N ASN A 726 4.31 -11.09 23.98
CA ASN A 726 4.14 -10.66 25.36
C ASN A 726 2.79 -11.11 25.95
N GLY A 727 1.74 -11.22 25.13
CA GLY A 727 0.40 -11.61 25.58
C GLY A 727 0.30 -13.06 26.05
N ASP A 728 -0.55 -13.30 27.04
CA ASP A 728 -0.87 -14.63 27.56
C ASP A 728 -1.82 -15.39 26.62
N ASN A 729 -1.77 -16.72 26.66
CA ASN A 729 -2.63 -17.67 25.93
C ASN A 729 -2.60 -17.59 24.39
N VAL A 730 -1.74 -16.75 23.81
CA VAL A 730 -1.50 -16.62 22.37
C VAL A 730 -1.20 -17.98 21.72
N THR A 731 -1.69 -18.20 20.51
CA THR A 731 -1.51 -19.47 19.78
C THR A 731 -1.02 -19.22 18.36
N MET A 732 0.04 -19.91 17.95
CA MET A 732 0.65 -19.84 16.62
C MET A 732 0.50 -21.19 15.90
N TYR A 733 -0.03 -21.17 14.69
CA TYR A 733 -0.19 -22.32 13.81
C TYR A 733 0.62 -22.10 12.53
N GLY A 734 1.59 -22.96 12.21
CA GLY A 734 2.40 -22.82 10.99
C GLY A 734 3.30 -21.58 11.01
N LEU A 735 4.20 -21.50 12.01
CA LEU A 735 5.08 -20.35 12.21
C LEU A 735 6.45 -20.57 11.56
N PHE A 736 6.84 -19.67 10.65
CA PHE A 736 8.14 -19.66 9.96
C PHE A 736 8.87 -18.34 10.30
N VAL A 737 10.07 -18.38 10.88
CA VAL A 737 10.82 -17.17 11.28
C VAL A 737 12.32 -17.35 11.06
N GLU A 738 12.96 -16.49 10.26
CA GLU A 738 14.28 -16.79 9.69
C GLU A 738 15.27 -15.61 9.61
N HIS A 739 16.54 -15.96 9.75
CA HIS A 739 17.77 -15.17 9.52
C HIS A 739 17.95 -13.84 10.30
N TYR A 740 17.20 -13.61 11.38
CA TYR A 740 17.39 -12.44 12.25
C TYR A 740 18.75 -12.45 12.96
N GLN A 741 19.23 -11.29 13.39
CA GLN A 741 20.58 -11.14 13.94
C GLN A 741 20.68 -11.56 15.42
N LYS A 742 19.57 -11.62 16.15
CA LYS A 742 19.47 -12.07 17.55
C LYS A 742 18.47 -13.22 17.67
N TYR A 743 17.66 -13.23 18.74
CA TYR A 743 16.60 -14.22 18.91
C TYR A 743 15.58 -14.11 17.77
N GLN A 744 15.21 -15.23 17.15
CA GLN A 744 14.28 -15.23 16.01
C GLN A 744 12.85 -15.05 16.54
N THR A 745 12.48 -15.83 17.56
CA THR A 745 11.23 -15.73 18.32
C THR A 745 11.54 -15.59 19.82
N ILE A 746 10.89 -14.64 20.49
CA ILE A 746 10.88 -14.46 21.94
C ILE A 746 9.44 -14.62 22.45
N TRP A 747 9.25 -15.37 23.53
CA TRP A 747 7.95 -15.62 24.15
C TRP A 747 8.00 -15.35 25.66
N ASN A 748 7.28 -14.31 26.09
CA ASN A 748 7.24 -13.80 27.46
C ASN A 748 5.93 -14.12 28.19
N GLY A 749 4.83 -14.37 27.44
CA GLY A 749 3.51 -14.74 27.99
C GLY A 749 3.36 -16.23 28.32
N ASN A 750 2.49 -16.53 29.29
CA ASN A 750 2.06 -17.85 29.73
C ASN A 750 0.98 -18.44 28.83
N GLY A 751 0.68 -19.74 28.95
CA GLY A 751 -0.35 -20.43 28.14
C GLY A 751 -0.08 -20.45 26.63
N GLY A 752 1.10 -19.99 26.21
CA GLY A 752 1.49 -19.84 24.82
C GLY A 752 1.60 -21.18 24.11
N ARG A 753 1.11 -21.26 22.87
CA ARG A 753 1.06 -22.52 22.12
C ARG A 753 1.58 -22.35 20.70
N THR A 754 2.46 -23.24 20.25
CA THR A 754 2.99 -23.26 18.87
C THR A 754 2.84 -24.64 18.24
N TYR A 755 2.15 -24.70 17.11
CA TYR A 755 1.93 -25.92 16.33
C TYR A 755 2.57 -25.76 14.95
N PHE A 756 3.61 -26.56 14.70
CA PHE A 756 4.63 -26.34 13.68
C PHE A 756 5.45 -25.05 13.91
N TYR A 757 6.77 -25.22 14.01
CA TYR A 757 7.75 -24.15 13.90
C TYR A 757 8.83 -24.53 12.88
N GLN A 758 9.24 -23.59 12.04
CA GLN A 758 10.42 -23.70 11.20
C GLN A 758 11.26 -22.42 11.33
N ASN A 759 12.58 -22.62 11.29
CA ASN A 759 13.58 -21.56 11.36
C ASN A 759 14.84 -21.95 10.60
N GLU A 760 15.47 -20.95 9.99
CA GLU A 760 16.86 -20.93 9.58
C GLU A 760 17.60 -19.82 10.38
N MET A 761 18.79 -20.11 10.90
CA MET A 761 19.67 -19.12 11.55
C MET A 761 20.22 -18.13 10.51
N PRO A 762 20.72 -16.94 10.92
CA PRO A 762 21.35 -16.01 9.99
C PRO A 762 22.58 -16.65 9.34
N TYR A 763 22.67 -16.62 8.01
CA TYR A 763 23.81 -17.21 7.28
C TYR A 763 25.08 -16.34 7.35
N ASP A 764 24.89 -15.04 7.58
CA ASP A 764 25.86 -13.98 7.39
C ASP A 764 26.53 -13.37 8.66
N PRO A 765 26.52 -13.99 9.87
CA PRO A 765 27.43 -13.59 10.94
C PRO A 765 28.89 -13.56 10.44
N PRO A 766 29.61 -12.42 10.55
CA PRO A 766 30.94 -12.27 9.96
C PRO A 766 32.07 -12.90 10.79
N ASN A 767 31.74 -13.43 11.97
CA ASN A 767 32.54 -14.28 12.85
C ASN A 767 31.76 -14.55 14.15
N GLN A 768 32.19 -15.53 14.95
CA GLN A 768 31.57 -15.83 16.24
C GLN A 768 31.50 -14.62 17.18
N GLY A 769 32.52 -13.75 17.22
CA GLY A 769 32.58 -12.60 18.12
C GLY A 769 31.53 -11.52 17.82
N ALA A 770 31.13 -11.39 16.56
CA ALA A 770 30.01 -10.53 16.14
C ALA A 770 28.63 -11.12 16.47
N TRP A 771 28.56 -12.42 16.80
CA TRP A 771 27.33 -13.13 17.12
C TRP A 771 27.46 -13.88 18.47
N MET A 772 27.56 -13.09 19.53
CA MET A 772 27.51 -13.54 20.93
C MET A 772 26.29 -12.93 21.63
N ASN A 773 25.71 -13.69 22.55
CA ASN A 773 24.70 -13.24 23.51
C ASN A 773 25.30 -13.32 24.93
N GLY A 774 26.06 -12.29 25.31
CA GLY A 774 26.89 -12.33 26.52
C GLY A 774 27.96 -13.43 26.39
N SER A 775 27.92 -14.42 27.28
CA SER A 775 28.79 -15.62 27.22
C SER A 775 28.26 -16.73 26.30
N THR A 776 27.02 -16.65 25.84
CA THR A 776 26.39 -17.65 24.97
C THR A 776 26.79 -17.41 23.50
N ARG A 777 27.12 -18.49 22.78
CA ARG A 777 27.42 -18.42 21.34
C ARG A 777 26.13 -18.30 20.54
N GLY A 778 26.00 -17.23 19.74
CA GLY A 778 24.79 -16.92 19.00
C GLY A 778 23.55 -16.68 19.88
N TYR A 779 22.39 -16.75 19.24
CA TYR A 779 21.07 -16.57 19.86
C TYR A 779 20.16 -17.73 19.44
N ALA A 780 19.23 -18.11 20.32
CA ALA A 780 18.30 -19.19 20.04
C ALA A 780 17.29 -18.82 18.93
N ALA A 781 16.83 -19.81 18.18
CA ALA A 781 15.68 -19.67 17.30
C ALA A 781 14.42 -19.34 18.10
N TYR A 782 14.18 -20.07 19.20
CA TYR A 782 13.02 -19.89 20.04
C TYR A 782 13.43 -19.70 21.50
N LYS A 783 13.20 -18.50 22.05
CA LYS A 783 13.40 -18.17 23.46
C LYS A 783 12.05 -18.13 24.17
N VAL A 784 11.84 -18.98 25.16
CA VAL A 784 10.81 -18.79 26.19
C VAL A 784 11.47 -18.13 27.40
N ALA A 785 10.89 -17.05 27.91
CA ALA A 785 11.43 -16.30 29.04
C ALA A 785 11.36 -17.08 30.35
N ASP A 786 12.35 -16.85 31.22
CA ASP A 786 12.54 -17.60 32.46
C ASP A 786 11.43 -17.33 33.50
N SER A 787 10.60 -16.31 33.27
CA SER A 787 9.36 -16.04 34.01
C SER A 787 8.24 -17.04 33.69
N VAL A 788 8.14 -17.54 32.45
CA VAL A 788 6.99 -18.31 31.94
C VAL A 788 6.81 -19.64 32.67
N THR A 789 5.61 -19.91 33.17
CA THR A 789 5.28 -21.16 33.88
C THR A 789 4.61 -22.20 33.00
N THR A 790 3.94 -21.77 31.92
CA THR A 790 3.21 -22.64 30.99
C THR A 790 3.43 -22.22 29.54
N HIS A 791 3.80 -23.20 28.70
CA HIS A 791 3.98 -23.03 27.25
C HIS A 791 3.97 -24.41 26.59
N GLU A 792 3.41 -24.60 25.40
CA GLU A 792 3.44 -25.89 24.69
C GLU A 792 3.79 -25.72 23.20
N ALA A 793 4.80 -26.44 22.71
CA ALA A 793 5.22 -26.39 21.32
C ALA A 793 5.38 -27.79 20.69
N TYR A 794 4.99 -27.93 19.41
CA TYR A 794 4.93 -29.21 18.70
C TYR A 794 5.49 -29.12 17.28
N GLY A 795 6.44 -29.99 16.95
CA GLY A 795 7.02 -30.12 15.60
C GLY A 795 7.87 -28.91 15.23
N LEU A 796 9.08 -28.79 15.80
CA LEU A 796 9.95 -27.64 15.62
C LEU A 796 11.23 -27.98 14.85
N GLY A 797 11.52 -27.23 13.77
CA GLY A 797 12.80 -27.23 13.07
C GLY A 797 13.61 -25.95 13.32
N SER A 798 14.93 -26.08 13.42
CA SER A 798 15.87 -24.94 13.36
C SER A 798 17.16 -25.35 12.66
N TYR A 799 17.50 -24.67 11.57
CA TYR A 799 18.57 -25.05 10.64
C TYR A 799 19.69 -24.00 10.62
N CYS A 800 20.91 -24.38 10.24
CA CYS A 800 22.01 -23.43 10.02
C CYS A 800 22.79 -23.71 8.73
N VAL A 801 23.22 -22.63 8.07
CA VAL A 801 24.29 -22.62 7.08
C VAL A 801 25.06 -21.31 7.18
N PHE A 802 26.13 -21.29 7.98
CA PHE A 802 26.93 -20.07 8.20
C PHE A 802 27.90 -19.83 7.04
N PHE A 803 27.39 -19.32 5.92
CA PHE A 803 28.21 -18.94 4.76
C PHE A 803 29.22 -17.82 5.05
N GLY A 804 28.91 -16.91 5.99
CA GLY A 804 29.81 -15.80 6.36
C GLY A 804 31.08 -16.26 7.07
N ASP A 805 30.95 -17.22 7.99
CA ASP A 805 32.04 -17.89 8.68
C ASP A 805 31.57 -19.29 9.15
N PRO A 806 31.94 -20.39 8.46
CA PRO A 806 31.55 -21.74 8.84
C PRO A 806 32.04 -22.23 10.21
N SER A 807 32.93 -21.48 10.89
CA SER A 807 33.36 -21.78 12.27
C SER A 807 32.41 -21.23 13.35
N VAL A 808 31.41 -20.42 12.95
CA VAL A 808 30.35 -19.91 13.84
C VAL A 808 29.53 -21.07 14.42
N VAL A 809 29.19 -20.94 15.70
CA VAL A 809 28.34 -21.88 16.43
C VAL A 809 27.14 -21.14 17.02
N GLY A 810 25.93 -21.67 16.79
CA GLY A 810 24.77 -21.38 17.63
C GLY A 810 24.77 -22.35 18.82
N GLU A 811 24.74 -21.85 20.05
CA GLU A 811 24.86 -22.71 21.24
C GLU A 811 23.67 -23.68 21.39
N ARG A 812 22.48 -23.26 20.96
CA ARG A 812 21.23 -24.02 21.04
C ARG A 812 20.21 -23.48 20.04
N ALA A 813 19.37 -24.35 19.48
CA ALA A 813 18.21 -23.90 18.71
C ALA A 813 17.10 -23.35 19.63
N PHE A 814 16.83 -24.01 20.75
CA PHE A 814 15.73 -23.65 21.65
C PHE A 814 16.26 -23.32 23.06
N GLU A 815 15.73 -22.28 23.70
CA GLU A 815 16.15 -21.80 25.02
C GLU A 815 14.92 -21.52 25.90
N VAL A 816 14.71 -22.27 26.97
CA VAL A 816 13.43 -22.27 27.72
C VAL A 816 13.65 -22.53 29.22
N PRO A 817 12.75 -22.12 30.14
CA PRO A 817 12.82 -22.57 31.53
C PRO A 817 12.46 -24.06 31.65
N ASN A 818 13.29 -24.83 32.35
CA ASN A 818 12.99 -26.23 32.71
C ASN A 818 11.87 -26.27 33.77
N ARG A 819 10.62 -26.46 33.34
CA ARG A 819 9.41 -26.49 34.19
C ARG A 819 8.38 -27.49 33.65
N PRO A 820 7.65 -28.24 34.50
CA PRO A 820 6.67 -29.25 34.05
C PRO A 820 5.51 -28.75 33.15
N GLY A 821 5.28 -27.44 33.11
CA GLY A 821 4.28 -26.78 32.26
C GLY A 821 4.84 -26.16 30.97
N VAL A 822 6.16 -26.13 30.77
CA VAL A 822 6.81 -25.57 29.57
C VAL A 822 7.35 -26.74 28.74
N ARG A 823 6.60 -27.13 27.71
CA ARG A 823 6.73 -28.43 27.02
C ARG A 823 7.03 -28.26 25.54
N PHE A 824 8.02 -28.99 25.05
CA PHE A 824 8.38 -29.03 23.63
C PHE A 824 8.35 -30.48 23.17
N THR A 825 7.67 -30.76 22.06
CA THR A 825 7.46 -32.10 21.51
C THR A 825 7.93 -32.15 20.05
N ASN A 826 8.71 -33.16 19.69
CA ASN A 826 9.26 -33.41 18.36
C ASN A 826 10.05 -32.20 17.80
N MET A 827 11.34 -32.16 18.12
CA MET A 827 12.31 -31.17 17.67
C MET A 827 13.34 -31.79 16.72
N VAL A 828 13.80 -31.00 15.75
CA VAL A 828 14.91 -31.33 14.85
C VAL A 828 15.82 -30.10 14.67
N ILE A 829 17.12 -30.32 14.64
CA ILE A 829 18.12 -29.33 14.22
C ILE A 829 18.94 -29.87 13.05
N VAL A 830 19.33 -28.98 12.13
CA VAL A 830 20.03 -29.35 10.89
C VAL A 830 21.19 -28.41 10.60
N SER A 831 22.34 -28.95 10.22
CA SER A 831 23.48 -28.24 9.64
C SER A 831 23.49 -28.56 8.14
N LEU A 832 23.03 -27.61 7.32
CA LEU A 832 22.77 -27.85 5.90
C LEU A 832 24.11 -28.05 5.17
N GLY A 833 24.25 -29.22 4.53
CA GLY A 833 25.52 -29.64 3.93
C GLY A 833 26.67 -29.83 4.94
N GLY A 834 26.42 -29.75 6.25
CA GLY A 834 27.45 -29.76 7.28
C GLY A 834 28.15 -28.42 7.52
N VAL A 835 27.63 -27.32 6.99
CA VAL A 835 28.22 -25.97 7.10
C VAL A 835 27.69 -25.26 8.34
N GLY A 836 28.59 -24.82 9.23
CA GLY A 836 28.22 -24.26 10.53
C GLY A 836 27.81 -25.30 11.56
N THR A 837 27.51 -24.88 12.80
CA THR A 837 27.12 -25.79 13.88
C THR A 837 26.02 -25.23 14.78
N ILE A 838 25.04 -26.06 15.12
CA ILE A 838 24.15 -25.86 16.27
C ILE A 838 24.61 -26.85 17.37
N ASN A 839 25.06 -26.38 18.53
CA ASN A 839 25.71 -27.24 19.53
C ASN A 839 24.72 -28.10 20.36
N ARG A 840 23.47 -27.64 20.53
CA ARG A 840 22.41 -28.33 21.29
C ARG A 840 21.05 -28.15 20.64
N VAL A 841 20.14 -29.10 20.87
CA VAL A 841 18.74 -28.96 20.42
C VAL A 841 18.03 -27.94 21.30
N ILE A 842 17.95 -28.21 22.60
CA ILE A 842 17.23 -27.38 23.56
C ILE A 842 18.03 -27.25 24.85
N ASN A 843 18.24 -26.01 25.31
CA ASN A 843 19.10 -25.68 26.44
C ASN A 843 20.48 -26.34 26.35
N ASP A 844 20.74 -27.33 27.21
CA ASP A 844 21.98 -28.08 27.37
C ASP A 844 21.90 -29.52 26.82
N VAL A 845 20.73 -29.94 26.30
CA VAL A 845 20.44 -31.32 25.85
C VAL A 845 20.21 -31.45 24.34
N GLY A 846 20.23 -32.70 23.87
CA GLY A 846 20.36 -33.04 22.45
C GLY A 846 21.81 -32.95 21.95
N GLY A 847 22.16 -33.75 20.94
CA GLY A 847 23.47 -33.66 20.28
C GLY A 847 23.65 -32.36 19.47
N PRO A 848 24.86 -32.11 18.94
CA PRO A 848 25.06 -31.04 17.96
C PRO A 848 24.56 -31.45 16.57
N ALA A 849 24.18 -30.47 15.75
CA ALA A 849 24.15 -30.60 14.30
C ALA A 849 25.36 -29.89 13.68
N ASN A 850 26.17 -30.60 12.87
CA ASN A 850 27.41 -30.13 12.25
C ASN A 850 27.86 -31.02 11.08
N ALA A 851 29.07 -30.81 10.56
CA ALA A 851 29.70 -31.60 9.49
C ALA A 851 29.76 -33.13 9.74
N THR A 852 29.80 -33.60 10.98
CA THR A 852 29.83 -35.04 11.34
C THR A 852 28.44 -35.60 11.61
N THR A 853 27.50 -34.78 12.05
CA THR A 853 26.12 -35.18 12.37
C THR A 853 25.19 -34.10 11.82
N GLN A 854 24.82 -34.19 10.54
CA GLN A 854 24.10 -33.08 9.88
C GLN A 854 22.67 -32.88 10.39
N ILE A 855 22.04 -33.91 10.97
CA ILE A 855 20.67 -33.86 11.47
C ILE A 855 20.66 -34.48 12.88
N GLN A 856 20.04 -33.79 13.85
CA GLN A 856 19.83 -34.30 15.21
C GLN A 856 18.38 -34.08 15.63
N TYR A 857 17.77 -35.12 16.19
CA TYR A 857 16.38 -35.13 16.67
C TYR A 857 16.29 -35.14 18.21
N TRP A 858 15.16 -34.67 18.75
CA TRP A 858 14.83 -34.78 20.18
C TRP A 858 13.30 -34.84 20.38
N ASN A 859 12.78 -35.85 21.09
CA ASN A 859 11.34 -36.13 21.10
C ASN A 859 10.54 -35.29 22.12
N SER A 860 11.10 -34.96 23.29
CA SER A 860 10.36 -34.28 24.36
C SER A 860 11.27 -33.45 25.27
N TYR A 861 10.79 -32.33 25.78
CA TYR A 861 11.44 -31.54 26.82
C TYR A 861 10.41 -30.82 27.71
N PRO A 862 10.64 -30.67 29.03
CA PRO A 862 11.64 -31.40 29.82
C PRO A 862 11.33 -32.90 29.89
#